data_AF-A0A0C7NF96-F1
#
_entry.id   AF-A0A0C7NF96-F1
#
_cell.length_a   1.000
_cell.length_b   1.000
_cell.length_c   1.000
_cell.angle_alpha   90.00
_cell.angle_beta   90.00
_cell.angle_gamma   90.00
#
_symmetry.space_group_name_H-M   'P 1'
#
loop_
_entity.id
_entity.type
_entity.pdbx_description
1 polymer ?
#
loop_
_entity_poly.entity_id
_entity_poly.type
_entity_poly.pdbx_seq_one_letter_code
_entity_poly.pdbx_strand_id
1 'polypeptide(L)'
;MHHVLKASPNLNLKIGIRICRRTKTILTTYEPSNKTKIPKEVDNFNKSIQKHGKKSREVKSSVPSKTPHLHTNLNLNPTKHRKNRYENSSSYRAFVRWEVLRQNSKPNDAIHSFNFLRGQINLAIKDNIENNAYLIDLLIADALEYYDITNAVDLFIWFYANSKQTPPSTQLADKIMGGLAFSNPMHDEKLLTKFLQLMEFMLKKIPSYELSEYHATQICAKAMSVVNNPLLIKKVLDHVYEIPYTNSNTLRNAQVLAAYRLINEDYKKANPSGVFYQWTAIKNHYTSLDKHDSRILYRVIKLFTNQKSYRFRCKEILTKLEPDFYVNNPLLLPCFVIFSVKTNDFKLATKIMSDITSYATTTTKTTNLNSKFMLSTLLRLHLNFKDSSGVQNVLNTIQKNTTGLSPADYQAIVSHLMTTGKEPDLDKAITITTTIKGISALPSAVAIINHVASAHFMQNHSTKAYSTLETILRFADNIDKKHRNKLWDILASIFVNSLTSYGKFGKNQKEGIILQEAKQKAKKNTEFLRFLYLNSLTKMEHESTADPFNMTSPKDIILKLTKSNKLVILRTIAKEARFANRIDLLRWCISEMIKCGMPMKEIELDWNTMEKHQVRRYAFTNIKCLSKNVDNHGIKNFKNVIN
;
A
#
# COMPACT_ATOMS: atom_id res chain seq x y z
N MET A 1 -3.91 -15.31 -61.40
CA MET A 1 -3.24 -14.51 -62.45
C MET A 1 -3.88 -13.12 -62.48
N HIS A 2 -3.04 -12.09 -62.28
CA HIS A 2 -3.12 -10.69 -62.74
C HIS A 2 -4.46 -9.92 -62.66
N HIS A 3 -4.56 -8.91 -61.79
CA HIS A 3 -4.26 -7.47 -62.00
C HIS A 3 -5.57 -6.69 -62.29
N VAL A 4 -5.81 -5.41 -61.96
CA VAL A 4 -5.24 -4.44 -61.02
C VAL A 4 -6.09 -3.14 -61.11
N LEU A 5 -6.13 -2.38 -60.00
CA LEU A 5 -6.22 -0.90 -59.88
C LEU A 5 -7.49 -0.07 -60.20
N LYS A 6 -7.70 0.85 -59.22
CA LYS A 6 -8.07 2.29 -59.29
C LYS A 6 -9.56 2.64 -59.46
N ALA A 7 -10.13 3.33 -58.47
CA ALA A 7 -10.00 4.78 -58.28
C ALA A 7 -10.88 5.28 -57.11
N SER A 8 -10.31 6.12 -56.25
CA SER A 8 -11.06 7.12 -55.48
C SER A 8 -11.31 8.34 -56.37
N PRO A 9 -12.38 9.12 -56.12
CA PRO A 9 -12.11 10.46 -55.58
C PRO A 9 -13.10 10.91 -54.49
N ASN A 10 -12.60 11.87 -53.72
CA ASN A 10 -13.24 12.61 -52.65
C ASN A 10 -14.56 13.29 -53.07
N LEU A 11 -15.55 13.32 -52.15
CA LEU A 11 -16.31 14.55 -51.93
C LEU A 11 -16.85 14.64 -50.49
N ASN A 12 -16.59 15.80 -49.89
CA ASN A 12 -17.01 16.25 -48.57
C ASN A 12 -18.52 16.24 -48.40
N LEU A 13 -19.02 15.84 -47.23
CA LEU A 13 -20.12 16.54 -46.58
C LEU A 13 -20.13 16.30 -45.06
N LYS A 14 -20.40 17.40 -44.36
CA LYS A 14 -20.16 17.67 -42.95
C LYS A 14 -21.50 17.60 -42.20
N ILE A 15 -21.40 17.18 -40.94
CA ILE A 15 -22.24 17.56 -39.78
C ILE A 15 -23.55 16.79 -39.56
N GLY A 16 -23.63 16.17 -38.38
CA GLY A 16 -24.85 15.62 -37.80
C GLY A 16 -24.63 14.87 -36.48
N ILE A 17 -23.98 15.51 -35.49
CA ILE A 17 -23.78 14.95 -34.14
C ILE A 17 -25.11 14.93 -33.38
N ARG A 18 -25.54 13.76 -32.89
CA ARG A 18 -26.45 13.62 -31.74
C ARG A 18 -25.91 12.57 -30.77
N ILE A 19 -25.20 13.04 -29.75
CA ILE A 19 -24.92 12.27 -28.53
C ILE A 19 -25.90 12.74 -27.46
N CYS A 20 -26.77 11.84 -27.02
CA CYS A 20 -27.70 12.04 -25.92
C CYS A 20 -26.96 11.87 -24.59
N ARG A 21 -26.73 12.96 -23.85
CA ARG A 21 -26.41 12.94 -22.41
C ARG A 21 -27.22 14.02 -21.70
N ARG A 22 -28.26 13.60 -20.98
CA ARG A 22 -28.92 14.37 -19.91
C ARG A 22 -28.87 13.51 -18.65
N THR A 23 -28.23 14.03 -17.61
CA THR A 23 -28.92 14.43 -16.37
C THR A 23 -27.90 15.12 -15.45
N LYS A 24 -28.27 16.34 -15.07
CA LYS A 24 -27.46 17.37 -14.43
C LYS A 24 -28.38 18.00 -13.39
N THR A 25 -28.18 17.71 -12.12
CA THR A 25 -28.85 18.34 -10.96
C THR A 25 -28.24 17.67 -9.70
N ILE A 26 -27.84 18.28 -8.60
CA ILE A 26 -27.80 19.66 -8.07
C ILE A 26 -26.62 19.62 -7.08
N LEU A 27 -25.66 20.55 -7.17
CA LEU A 27 -24.72 20.85 -6.08
C LEU A 27 -25.17 22.17 -5.48
N THR A 28 -25.89 22.09 -4.37
CA THR A 28 -26.22 23.23 -3.52
C THR A 28 -24.93 23.80 -2.93
N THR A 29 -24.65 25.04 -3.28
CA THR A 29 -23.66 25.93 -2.67
C THR A 29 -24.02 26.18 -1.21
N TYR A 30 -23.17 25.70 -0.28
CA TYR A 30 -23.07 26.24 1.06
C TYR A 30 -21.90 27.24 1.05
N GLU A 31 -22.19 28.53 1.13
CA GLU A 31 -21.21 29.56 1.45
C GLU A 31 -20.90 29.49 2.95
N PRO A 32 -19.63 29.43 3.38
CA PRO A 32 -19.24 29.87 4.70
C PRO A 32 -18.78 31.33 4.62
N SER A 33 -19.67 32.23 5.04
CA SER A 33 -19.33 33.55 5.50
C SER A 33 -18.43 33.45 6.74
N ASN A 34 -17.12 33.54 6.53
CA ASN A 34 -16.16 34.11 7.49
C ASN A 34 -14.82 34.31 6.79
N LYS A 35 -14.63 35.50 6.25
CA LYS A 35 -13.34 35.96 5.70
C LYS A 35 -12.36 36.18 6.85
N THR A 36 -11.61 35.15 7.23
CA THR A 36 -10.32 35.36 7.91
C THR A 36 -9.41 36.10 6.93
N LYS A 37 -9.01 37.33 7.28
CA LYS A 37 -8.10 38.17 6.47
C LYS A 37 -6.82 37.41 6.17
N ILE A 38 -6.66 36.99 4.92
CA ILE A 38 -5.39 36.52 4.37
C ILE A 38 -4.41 37.71 4.44
N PRO A 39 -3.17 37.54 4.95
CA PRO A 39 -2.16 38.59 4.90
C PRO A 39 -1.98 39.08 3.46
N LYS A 40 -1.99 40.39 3.23
CA LYS A 40 -1.97 40.99 1.88
C LYS A 40 -0.83 40.47 0.99
N GLU A 41 0.28 40.04 1.60
CA GLU A 41 1.44 39.43 0.93
C GLU A 41 1.13 38.04 0.35
N VAL A 42 0.37 37.22 1.07
CA VAL A 42 -0.05 35.88 0.62
C VAL A 42 -1.08 35.99 -0.50
N ASP A 43 -1.95 37.00 -0.46
CA ASP A 43 -2.93 37.28 -1.52
C ASP A 43 -2.27 37.81 -2.80
N ASN A 44 -1.22 38.63 -2.68
CA ASN A 44 -0.42 39.10 -3.80
C ASN A 44 0.41 37.98 -4.44
N PHE A 45 0.93 37.05 -3.62
CA PHE A 45 1.58 35.83 -4.07
C PHE A 45 0.62 34.92 -4.84
N ASN A 46 -0.59 34.70 -4.33
CA ASN A 46 -1.63 33.89 -4.97
C ASN A 46 -2.12 34.46 -6.31
N LYS A 47 -2.25 35.79 -6.42
CA LYS A 47 -2.60 36.47 -7.68
C LYS A 47 -1.51 36.33 -8.75
N SER A 48 -0.25 36.30 -8.33
CA SER A 48 0.90 36.11 -9.24
C SER A 48 0.96 34.68 -9.79
N ILE A 49 0.59 33.68 -8.99
CA ILE A 49 0.48 32.27 -9.39
C ILE A 49 -0.61 32.04 -10.45
N GLN A 50 -1.81 32.60 -10.28
CA GLN A 50 -2.88 32.49 -11.28
C GLN A 50 -2.51 33.11 -12.63
N LYS A 51 -1.72 34.19 -12.61
CA LYS A 51 -1.25 34.88 -13.80
C LYS A 51 -0.19 34.05 -14.55
N HIS A 52 0.65 33.32 -13.83
CA HIS A 52 1.68 32.46 -14.43
C HIS A 52 1.11 31.16 -15.00
N GLY A 53 0.14 30.52 -14.32
CA GLY A 53 -0.54 29.30 -14.79
C GLY A 53 -1.34 29.49 -16.08
N LYS A 54 -1.79 30.72 -16.38
CA LYS A 54 -2.38 31.07 -17.68
C LYS A 54 -1.32 31.14 -18.79
N LYS A 55 -0.15 31.72 -18.53
CA LYS A 55 0.96 31.81 -19.50
C LYS A 55 1.55 30.43 -19.85
N SER A 56 1.60 29.50 -18.90
CA SER A 56 2.14 28.15 -19.12
C SER A 56 1.25 27.27 -20.01
N ARG A 57 -0.04 27.60 -20.18
CA ARG A 57 -0.97 26.87 -21.05
C ARG A 57 -0.85 27.24 -22.53
N GLU A 58 -0.19 28.34 -22.87
CA GLU A 58 -0.07 28.83 -24.24
C GLU A 58 1.16 28.29 -24.98
N VAL A 59 2.10 27.63 -24.29
CA VAL A 59 3.28 27.05 -24.93
C VAL A 59 2.97 25.62 -25.39
N LYS A 60 2.38 25.48 -26.58
CA LYS A 60 2.34 24.21 -27.31
C LYS A 60 3.76 23.85 -27.77
N SER A 61 4.12 22.58 -27.55
CA SER A 61 5.38 21.97 -27.94
C SER A 61 5.60 22.00 -29.45
N SER A 62 6.67 22.64 -29.90
CA SER A 62 7.35 22.31 -31.15
C SER A 62 8.76 21.84 -30.81
N VAL A 63 9.07 20.61 -31.19
CA VAL A 63 10.43 20.05 -31.14
C VAL A 63 11.13 20.48 -32.44
N PRO A 64 12.34 21.03 -32.41
CA PRO A 64 13.19 21.08 -33.60
C PRO A 64 14.31 20.04 -33.48
N SER A 65 14.28 19.08 -34.38
CA SER A 65 15.40 18.23 -34.73
C SER A 65 16.37 18.95 -35.68
N LYS A 66 17.66 18.62 -35.54
CA LYS A 66 18.82 18.87 -36.43
C LYS A 66 19.44 20.27 -36.37
N THR A 67 20.74 20.26 -36.04
CA THR A 67 21.73 21.31 -36.33
C THR A 67 21.75 21.64 -37.83
N PRO A 68 21.82 22.93 -38.19
CA PRO A 68 22.97 23.37 -38.97
C PRO A 68 23.54 24.75 -38.56
N HIS A 69 24.86 24.85 -38.73
CA HIS A 69 25.66 26.02 -39.14
C HIS A 69 25.58 27.35 -38.37
N LEU A 70 26.72 27.66 -37.74
CA LEU A 70 27.20 29.02 -37.52
C LEU A 70 27.18 29.80 -38.84
N HIS A 71 26.45 30.90 -38.88
CA HIS A 71 26.93 32.25 -39.18
C HIS A 71 25.74 33.13 -39.58
N THR A 72 25.38 34.08 -38.72
CA THR A 72 25.26 35.52 -38.99
C THR A 72 24.31 36.19 -38.00
N ASN A 73 24.81 37.30 -37.44
CA ASN A 73 24.08 38.44 -36.88
C ASN A 73 23.06 38.19 -35.76
N LEU A 74 23.47 38.54 -34.54
CA LEU A 74 22.75 39.55 -33.78
C LEU A 74 23.70 40.14 -32.74
N ASN A 75 23.85 41.46 -32.76
CA ASN A 75 24.43 42.27 -31.70
C ASN A 75 23.67 41.96 -30.40
N LEU A 76 24.18 40.99 -29.64
CA LEU A 76 23.52 40.48 -28.46
C LEU A 76 24.28 40.97 -27.27
N ASN A 77 23.74 42.02 -26.66
CA ASN A 77 24.22 42.53 -25.40
C ASN A 77 24.34 41.35 -24.41
N PRO A 78 25.56 40.93 -23.99
CA PRO A 78 25.78 39.69 -23.26
C PRO A 78 25.01 39.63 -21.93
N THR A 79 24.62 40.79 -21.40
CA THR A 79 23.71 40.93 -20.25
C THR A 79 22.27 40.51 -20.57
N LYS A 80 21.71 40.91 -21.72
CA LYS A 80 20.35 40.54 -22.16
C LYS A 80 20.21 39.04 -22.38
N HIS A 81 21.26 38.39 -22.90
CA HIS A 81 21.29 36.94 -23.05
C HIS A 81 21.38 36.18 -21.74
N ARG A 82 22.24 36.61 -20.82
CA ARG A 82 22.34 36.02 -19.48
C ARG A 82 21.03 36.15 -18.72
N LYS A 83 20.43 37.34 -18.73
CA LYS A 83 19.11 37.59 -18.13
C LYS A 83 18.03 36.67 -18.72
N ASN A 84 17.96 36.54 -20.05
CA ASN A 84 17.00 35.67 -20.71
C ASN A 84 17.21 34.18 -20.37
N ARG A 85 18.46 33.71 -20.29
CA ARG A 85 18.77 32.33 -19.85
C ARG A 85 18.41 32.11 -18.39
N TYR A 86 18.66 33.10 -17.54
CA TYR A 86 18.33 33.05 -16.12
C TYR A 86 16.82 32.98 -15.86
N GLU A 87 16.03 33.81 -16.54
CA GLU A 87 14.57 33.81 -16.37
C GLU A 87 13.93 32.50 -16.85
N ASN A 88 14.47 31.88 -17.91
CA ASN A 88 13.79 30.77 -18.59
C ASN A 88 14.36 29.36 -18.31
N SER A 89 15.54 29.22 -17.68
CA SER A 89 16.16 27.90 -17.45
C SER A 89 16.43 27.64 -15.97
N SER A 90 15.70 26.68 -15.39
CA SER A 90 15.93 26.21 -14.02
C SER A 90 17.31 25.58 -13.84
N SER A 91 17.81 24.85 -14.86
CA SER A 91 19.15 24.27 -14.85
C SER A 91 20.24 25.34 -14.85
N TYR A 92 20.05 26.43 -15.60
CA TYR A 92 21.00 27.54 -15.62
C TYR A 92 21.00 28.30 -14.28
N ARG A 93 19.83 28.59 -13.71
CA ARG A 93 19.75 29.20 -12.37
C ARG A 93 20.41 28.33 -11.30
N ALA A 94 20.14 27.02 -11.33
CA ALA A 94 20.79 26.07 -10.43
C ALA A 94 22.32 26.12 -10.57
N PHE A 95 22.84 26.07 -11.81
CA PHE A 95 24.27 26.21 -12.08
C PHE A 95 24.83 27.51 -11.50
N VAL A 96 24.20 28.66 -11.77
CA VAL A 96 24.65 29.96 -11.28
C VAL A 96 24.77 29.99 -9.76
N ARG A 97 23.74 29.51 -9.03
CA ARG A 97 23.77 29.48 -7.56
C ARG A 97 24.91 28.61 -7.02
N TRP A 98 25.16 27.45 -7.64
CA TRP A 98 26.24 26.56 -7.24
C TRP A 98 27.62 27.07 -7.61
N GLU A 99 27.80 27.71 -8.76
CA GLU A 99 29.07 28.32 -9.15
C GLU A 99 29.45 29.47 -8.22
N VAL A 100 28.48 30.31 -7.86
CA VAL A 100 28.70 31.40 -6.89
C VAL A 100 29.20 30.87 -5.55
N LEU A 101 28.70 29.72 -5.10
CA LEU A 101 29.13 29.07 -3.86
C LEU A 101 30.48 28.37 -3.96
N ARG A 102 30.87 27.87 -5.14
CA ARG A 102 32.16 27.17 -5.32
C ARG A 102 33.33 28.12 -5.53
N GLN A 103 33.10 29.24 -6.21
CA GLN A 103 34.18 30.10 -6.70
C GLN A 103 34.60 31.19 -5.71
N ASN A 104 33.75 31.55 -4.74
CA ASN A 104 33.96 32.75 -3.93
C ASN A 104 34.26 32.42 -2.47
N SER A 105 35.47 32.78 -2.03
CA SER A 105 35.90 32.70 -0.63
C SER A 105 35.41 33.88 0.22
N LYS A 106 34.98 34.98 -0.40
CA LYS A 106 34.42 36.18 0.25
C LYS A 106 32.96 36.44 -0.18
N PRO A 107 32.03 36.76 0.74
CA PRO A 107 30.61 36.96 0.41
C PRO A 107 30.35 38.10 -0.58
N ASN A 108 31.10 39.21 -0.49
CA ASN A 108 30.90 40.37 -1.38
C ASN A 108 31.20 40.02 -2.85
N ASP A 109 32.30 39.31 -3.12
CA ASP A 109 32.66 38.85 -4.47
C ASP A 109 31.63 37.86 -5.02
N ALA A 110 31.03 37.07 -4.14
CA ALA A 110 29.96 36.14 -4.47
C ALA A 110 28.68 36.85 -4.92
N ILE A 111 28.28 37.94 -4.24
CA ILE A 111 27.07 38.71 -4.61
C ILE A 111 27.29 39.44 -5.94
N HIS A 112 28.48 40.00 -6.17
CA HIS A 112 28.83 40.59 -7.46
C HIS A 112 28.78 39.56 -8.59
N SER A 113 29.36 38.37 -8.37
CA SER A 113 29.31 37.26 -9.32
C SER A 113 27.89 36.78 -9.58
N PHE A 114 27.06 36.71 -8.54
CA PHE A 114 25.65 36.32 -8.66
C PHE A 114 24.84 37.30 -9.51
N ASN A 115 24.96 38.61 -9.24
CA ASN A 115 24.28 39.66 -10.00
C ASN A 115 24.76 39.70 -11.46
N PHE A 116 26.06 39.53 -11.69
CA PHE A 116 26.64 39.44 -13.02
C PHE A 116 26.11 38.24 -13.82
N LEU A 117 26.04 37.06 -13.20
CA LEU A 117 25.53 35.85 -13.84
C LEU A 117 24.01 35.90 -14.07
N ARG A 118 23.26 36.64 -13.24
CA ARG A 118 21.83 36.97 -13.45
C ARG A 118 21.60 37.97 -14.58
N GLY A 119 22.65 38.65 -15.06
CA GLY A 119 22.56 39.69 -16.08
C GLY A 119 22.04 41.03 -15.55
N GLN A 120 22.17 41.29 -14.25
CA GLN A 120 21.92 42.59 -13.63
C GLN A 120 23.22 43.40 -13.61
N ILE A 121 23.14 44.68 -14.01
CA ILE A 121 24.29 45.60 -14.03
C ILE A 121 24.28 46.42 -12.72
N ASN A 122 25.37 46.33 -11.97
CA ASN A 122 25.75 47.18 -10.82
C ASN A 122 24.59 47.76 -9.98
N LEU A 123 24.04 46.95 -9.08
CA LEU A 123 23.49 47.49 -7.85
C LEU A 123 24.67 47.74 -6.91
N ALA A 124 24.89 49.01 -6.55
CA ALA A 124 25.79 49.36 -5.46
C ALA A 124 25.31 48.64 -4.20
N ILE A 125 26.05 47.63 -3.76
CA ILE A 125 25.78 46.96 -2.50
C ILE A 125 26.18 47.95 -1.42
N LYS A 126 25.19 48.61 -0.82
CA LYS A 126 25.38 49.26 0.48
C LYS A 126 25.51 48.14 1.52
N ASP A 127 26.56 48.28 2.31
CA ASP A 127 26.88 47.60 3.57
C ASP A 127 27.68 46.29 3.49
N ASN A 128 28.68 46.24 4.38
CA ASN A 128 29.59 45.13 4.62
C ASN A 128 28.82 43.86 4.99
N ILE A 129 28.64 42.96 4.04
CA ILE A 129 28.13 41.62 4.31
C ILE A 129 29.33 40.71 4.56
N GLU A 130 29.75 40.60 5.81
CA GLU A 130 30.82 39.68 6.22
C GLU A 130 30.34 38.23 6.40
N ASN A 131 29.03 37.99 6.36
CA ASN A 131 28.45 36.73 6.80
C ASN A 131 28.01 35.83 5.64
N ASN A 132 28.64 34.65 5.52
CA ASN A 132 28.26 33.58 4.60
C ASN A 132 26.79 33.14 4.75
N ALA A 133 26.18 33.32 5.93
CA ALA A 133 24.77 33.03 6.15
C ALA A 133 23.84 33.91 5.29
N TYR A 134 24.17 35.19 5.11
CA TYR A 134 23.37 36.11 4.32
C TYR A 134 23.40 35.76 2.82
N LEU A 135 24.57 35.39 2.31
CA LEU A 135 24.72 34.93 0.92
C LEU A 135 23.82 33.72 0.65
N ILE A 136 23.76 32.76 1.56
CA ILE A 136 22.94 31.56 1.42
C ILE A 136 21.46 31.88 1.51
N ASP A 137 21.05 32.74 2.44
CA ASP A 137 19.66 33.20 2.54
C ASP A 137 19.21 33.88 1.25
N LEU A 138 20.08 34.68 0.62
CA LEU A 138 19.83 35.31 -0.68
C LEU A 138 19.65 34.28 -1.81
N LEU A 139 20.56 33.29 -1.91
CA LEU A 139 20.49 32.25 -2.93
C LEU A 139 19.26 31.35 -2.77
N ILE A 140 18.86 31.06 -1.53
CA ILE A 140 17.64 30.29 -1.22
C ILE A 140 16.40 31.12 -1.51
N ALA A 141 16.36 32.40 -1.13
CA ALA A 141 15.25 33.29 -1.44
C ALA A 141 15.03 33.41 -2.96
N ASP A 142 16.10 33.55 -3.74
CA ASP A 142 16.05 33.54 -5.20
C ASP A 142 15.54 32.19 -5.76
N ALA A 143 16.01 31.06 -5.20
CA ALA A 143 15.49 29.74 -5.58
C ALA A 143 13.99 29.60 -5.31
N LEU A 144 13.47 30.18 -4.23
CA LEU A 144 12.04 30.20 -3.92
C LEU A 144 11.26 31.15 -4.83
N GLU A 145 11.81 32.32 -5.18
CA GLU A 145 11.19 33.30 -6.10
C GLU A 145 10.91 32.68 -7.48
N TYR A 146 11.85 31.90 -8.00
CA TYR A 146 11.73 31.22 -9.30
C TYR A 146 11.15 29.80 -9.23
N TYR A 147 10.61 29.39 -8.08
CA TYR A 147 10.01 28.06 -7.85
C TYR A 147 10.98 26.88 -8.07
N ASP A 148 12.28 27.09 -7.95
CA ASP A 148 13.31 26.03 -8.02
C ASP A 148 13.46 25.33 -6.66
N ILE A 149 12.34 24.88 -6.07
CA ILE A 149 12.24 24.39 -4.68
C ILE A 149 13.24 23.26 -4.39
N THR A 150 13.52 22.39 -5.37
CA THR A 150 14.48 21.30 -5.19
C THR A 150 15.91 21.82 -4.98
N ASN A 151 16.28 22.90 -5.67
CA ASN A 151 17.59 23.53 -5.52
C ASN A 151 17.69 24.27 -4.18
N ALA A 152 16.62 24.92 -3.73
CA ALA A 152 16.55 25.55 -2.41
C ALA A 152 16.84 24.55 -1.26
N VAL A 153 16.24 23.36 -1.32
CA VAL A 153 16.50 22.28 -0.35
C VAL A 153 17.97 21.83 -0.38
N ASP A 154 18.53 21.62 -1.58
CA ASP A 154 19.91 21.16 -1.73
C ASP A 154 20.92 22.18 -1.22
N LEU A 155 20.69 23.47 -1.50
CA LEU A 155 21.51 24.56 -0.98
C LEU A 155 21.45 24.65 0.55
N PHE A 156 20.25 24.54 1.12
CA PHE A 156 20.04 24.58 2.58
C PHE A 156 20.77 23.43 3.28
N ILE A 157 20.55 22.20 2.83
CA ILE A 157 21.18 21.01 3.43
C ILE A 157 22.70 21.10 3.28
N TRP A 158 23.21 21.48 2.11
CA TRP A 158 24.64 21.58 1.86
C TRP A 158 25.33 22.60 2.77
N PHE A 159 24.74 23.80 2.91
CA PHE A 159 25.33 24.85 3.74
C PHE A 159 25.41 24.43 5.21
N TYR A 160 24.29 23.99 5.78
CA TYR A 160 24.23 23.64 7.20
C TYR A 160 24.87 22.28 7.54
N ALA A 161 25.13 21.43 6.54
CA ALA A 161 25.96 20.24 6.71
C ALA A 161 27.45 20.60 6.84
N ASN A 162 27.92 21.61 6.12
CA ASN A 162 29.32 22.02 6.08
C ASN A 162 29.67 23.12 7.09
N SER A 163 28.69 23.86 7.59
CA SER A 163 28.90 24.85 8.66
C SER A 163 29.01 24.17 10.03
N LYS A 164 30.18 24.23 10.67
CA LYS A 164 30.41 23.59 11.98
C LYS A 164 29.82 24.36 13.18
N GLN A 165 29.50 25.64 13.04
CA GLN A 165 29.18 26.52 14.17
C GLN A 165 27.77 27.13 14.14
N THR A 166 27.06 27.11 13.01
CA THR A 166 25.73 27.74 12.88
C THR A 166 24.61 26.69 12.88
N PRO A 167 23.65 26.75 13.82
CA PRO A 167 22.47 25.88 13.76
C PRO A 167 21.60 26.23 12.53
N PRO A 168 20.88 25.25 11.96
CA PRO A 168 19.95 25.50 10.85
C PRO A 168 18.88 26.53 11.21
N SER A 169 18.67 27.53 10.33
CA SER A 169 17.57 28.49 10.49
C SER A 169 16.21 27.81 10.31
N THR A 170 15.39 27.80 11.36
CA THR A 170 14.02 27.26 11.34
C THR A 170 13.10 28.08 10.44
N GLN A 171 13.24 29.41 10.45
CA GLN A 171 12.43 30.30 9.60
C GLN A 171 12.65 30.03 8.11
N LEU A 172 13.91 29.78 7.72
CA LEU A 172 14.24 29.49 6.33
C LEU A 172 13.77 28.08 5.93
N ALA A 173 13.93 27.10 6.82
CA ALA A 173 13.34 25.78 6.64
C ALA A 173 11.83 25.87 6.42
N ASP A 174 11.11 26.66 7.22
CA ASP A 174 9.66 26.83 7.10
C ASP A 174 9.24 27.49 5.77
N LYS A 175 10.02 28.45 5.25
CA LYS A 175 9.81 29.01 3.91
C LYS A 175 9.98 27.96 2.81
N ILE A 176 11.02 27.13 2.91
CA ILE A 176 11.25 26.03 1.97
C ILE A 176 10.11 24.99 2.08
N MET A 177 9.64 24.70 3.29
CA MET A 177 8.52 23.81 3.56
C MET A 177 7.20 24.33 2.96
N GLY A 178 6.96 25.64 3.03
CA GLY A 178 5.84 26.28 2.34
C GLY A 178 5.88 26.08 0.82
N GLY A 179 7.07 26.15 0.22
CA GLY A 179 7.28 25.82 -1.19
C GLY A 179 7.04 24.33 -1.50
N LEU A 180 7.57 23.43 -0.67
CA LEU A 180 7.40 21.99 -0.81
C LEU A 180 5.94 21.53 -0.65
N ALA A 181 5.17 22.23 0.18
CA ALA A 181 3.76 21.97 0.45
C ALA A 181 2.85 22.23 -0.75
N PHE A 182 3.23 23.13 -1.68
CA PHE A 182 2.38 23.51 -2.81
C PHE A 182 2.18 22.37 -3.83
N SER A 183 0.95 21.98 -4.14
CA SER A 183 0.65 20.86 -5.04
C SER A 183 1.05 21.15 -6.49
N ASN A 184 1.92 20.31 -7.06
CA ASN A 184 2.23 20.29 -8.48
C ASN A 184 2.29 18.84 -8.97
N PRO A 185 1.20 18.31 -9.57
CA PRO A 185 1.08 16.89 -9.91
C PRO A 185 2.24 16.33 -10.75
N MET A 186 2.91 17.16 -11.56
CA MET A 186 4.03 16.72 -12.41
C MET A 186 5.35 16.54 -11.64
N HIS A 187 5.47 17.14 -10.44
CA HIS A 187 6.71 17.15 -9.66
C HIS A 187 6.52 16.68 -8.21
N ASP A 188 5.31 16.28 -7.82
CA ASP A 188 4.98 15.90 -6.43
C ASP A 188 5.88 14.78 -5.90
N GLU A 189 6.23 13.76 -6.69
CA GLU A 189 7.15 12.69 -6.26
C GLU A 189 8.55 13.22 -5.91
N LYS A 190 9.11 14.09 -6.76
CA LYS A 190 10.42 14.71 -6.54
C LYS A 190 10.39 15.64 -5.33
N LEU A 191 9.32 16.43 -5.18
CA LEU A 191 9.13 17.34 -4.05
C LEU A 191 8.96 16.59 -2.72
N LEU A 192 8.20 15.49 -2.69
CA LEU A 192 8.07 14.64 -1.51
C LEU A 192 9.40 13.98 -1.12
N THR A 193 10.23 13.60 -2.10
CA THR A 193 11.57 13.08 -1.84
C THR A 193 12.47 14.15 -1.20
N LYS A 194 12.39 15.39 -1.68
CA LYS A 194 13.11 16.53 -1.08
C LYS A 194 12.59 16.90 0.31
N PHE A 195 11.27 16.80 0.53
CA PHE A 195 10.67 16.93 1.84
C PHE A 195 11.28 15.93 2.84
N LEU A 196 11.42 14.65 2.46
CA LEU A 196 12.05 13.65 3.33
C LEU A 196 13.50 14.00 3.65
N GLN A 197 14.28 14.41 2.65
CA GLN A 197 15.68 14.82 2.85
C GLN A 197 15.79 16.01 3.81
N LEU A 198 14.92 17.00 3.68
CA LEU A 198 14.89 18.16 4.56
C LEU A 198 14.48 17.77 6.00
N MET A 199 13.43 16.95 6.15
CA MET A 199 12.97 16.49 7.46
C MET A 199 14.02 15.64 8.19
N GLU A 200 14.65 14.69 7.51
CA GLU A 200 15.72 13.86 8.07
C GLU A 200 16.92 14.73 8.51
N PHE A 201 17.28 15.74 7.71
CA PHE A 201 18.34 16.69 8.05
C PHE A 201 17.98 17.55 9.27
N MET A 202 16.77 18.13 9.28
CA MET A 202 16.31 18.99 10.38
C MET A 202 16.22 18.22 11.69
N LEU A 203 15.63 17.03 11.71
CA LEU A 203 15.53 16.21 12.93
C LEU A 203 16.90 15.75 13.45
N LYS A 204 17.89 15.55 12.56
CA LYS A 204 19.26 15.22 12.96
C LYS A 204 19.98 16.39 13.63
N LYS A 205 19.73 17.63 13.19
CA LYS A 205 20.39 18.84 13.70
C LYS A 205 19.61 19.52 14.83
N ILE A 206 18.29 19.44 14.78
CA ILE A 206 17.32 20.04 15.70
C ILE A 206 16.23 18.99 15.98
N PRO A 207 16.41 18.11 16.98
CA PRO A 207 15.45 17.05 17.29
C PRO A 207 14.05 17.54 17.67
N SER A 208 13.92 18.79 18.09
CA SER A 208 12.65 19.44 18.45
C SER A 208 11.95 20.17 17.29
N TYR A 209 12.44 20.03 16.06
CA TYR A 209 11.79 20.65 14.90
C TYR A 209 10.42 19.99 14.64
N GLU A 210 9.36 20.80 14.66
CA GLU A 210 7.99 20.35 14.43
C GLU A 210 7.38 21.03 13.20
N LEU A 211 6.56 20.27 12.47
CA LEU A 211 5.83 20.75 11.31
C LEU A 211 4.57 21.50 11.74
N SER A 212 4.30 22.63 11.09
CA SER A 212 3.03 23.34 11.28
C SER A 212 1.83 22.52 10.77
N GLU A 213 0.65 22.70 11.37
CA GLU A 213 -0.59 22.02 10.93
C GLU A 213 -0.91 22.30 9.45
N TYR A 214 -0.59 23.50 8.97
CA TYR A 214 -0.78 23.88 7.57
C TYR A 214 0.14 23.06 6.64
N HIS A 215 1.44 23.00 6.94
CA HIS A 215 2.39 22.21 6.15
C HIS A 215 2.00 20.73 6.15
N ALA A 216 1.62 20.20 7.32
CA ALA A 216 1.17 18.83 7.49
C ALA A 216 -0.05 18.50 6.60
N THR A 217 -1.06 19.37 6.59
CA THR A 217 -2.28 19.18 5.79
C THR A 217 -1.97 19.15 4.29
N GLN A 218 -1.15 20.08 3.80
CA GLN A 218 -0.80 20.18 2.39
C GLN A 218 0.09 19.02 1.94
N ILE A 219 1.04 18.60 2.77
CA ILE A 219 1.88 17.43 2.51
C ILE A 219 1.05 16.14 2.51
N CYS A 220 0.05 16.01 3.38
CA CYS A 220 -0.93 14.90 3.30
C CYS A 220 -1.67 14.89 1.97
N ALA A 221 -2.20 16.04 1.53
CA ALA A 221 -2.92 16.15 0.26
C ALA A 221 -2.03 15.78 -0.93
N LYS A 222 -0.76 16.20 -0.91
CA LYS A 222 0.26 15.84 -1.90
C LYS A 222 0.65 14.37 -1.87
N ALA A 223 0.85 13.79 -0.70
CA ALA A 223 1.09 12.34 -0.58
C ALA A 223 -0.09 11.54 -1.16
N MET A 224 -1.32 12.05 -0.99
CA MET A 224 -2.53 11.49 -1.59
C MET A 224 -2.70 11.77 -3.09
N SER A 225 -1.94 12.67 -3.73
CA SER A 225 -1.97 12.86 -5.18
C SER A 225 -1.07 11.86 -5.91
N VAL A 226 -0.02 11.34 -5.25
CA VAL A 226 0.91 10.38 -5.83
C VAL A 226 0.27 8.99 -5.90
N VAL A 227 0.16 8.42 -7.11
CA VAL A 227 -0.56 7.15 -7.34
C VAL A 227 0.37 5.92 -7.32
N ASN A 228 1.67 6.09 -7.58
CA ASN A 228 2.57 4.98 -7.93
C ASN A 228 3.77 4.74 -6.99
N ASN A 229 3.88 5.43 -5.85
CA ASN A 229 5.00 5.25 -4.92
C ASN A 229 4.54 5.11 -3.45
N PRO A 230 4.00 3.92 -3.06
CA PRO A 230 3.48 3.71 -1.72
C PRO A 230 4.54 3.77 -0.62
N LEU A 231 5.80 3.44 -0.94
CA LEU A 231 6.91 3.55 0.03
C LEU A 231 7.19 5.00 0.39
N LEU A 232 7.27 5.87 -0.62
CA LEU A 232 7.47 7.29 -0.42
C LEU A 232 6.33 7.90 0.41
N ILE A 233 5.09 7.57 0.06
CA ILE A 233 3.89 8.03 0.78
C ILE A 233 3.95 7.60 2.26
N LYS A 234 4.26 6.33 2.54
CA LYS A 234 4.38 5.83 3.92
C LYS A 234 5.46 6.57 4.72
N LYS A 235 6.65 6.77 4.13
CA LYS A 235 7.74 7.51 4.79
C LYS A 235 7.37 8.97 5.06
N VAL A 236 6.67 9.62 4.12
CA VAL A 236 6.21 11.00 4.30
C VAL A 236 5.19 11.09 5.42
N LEU A 237 4.20 10.19 5.43
CA LEU A 237 3.13 10.20 6.41
C LEU A 237 3.59 9.83 7.83
N ASP A 238 4.66 9.04 7.98
CA ASP A 238 5.30 8.81 9.28
C ASP A 238 5.64 10.14 10.00
N HIS A 239 6.14 11.13 9.27
CA HIS A 239 6.42 12.46 9.84
C HIS A 239 5.16 13.27 10.13
N VAL A 240 4.08 13.04 9.40
CA VAL A 240 2.83 13.82 9.54
C VAL A 240 1.95 13.29 10.67
N TYR A 241 1.96 11.98 10.93
CA TYR A 241 1.15 11.38 12.00
C TYR A 241 1.65 11.71 13.41
N GLU A 242 2.89 12.18 13.56
CA GLU A 242 3.45 12.55 14.86
C GLU A 242 2.97 13.93 15.35
N ILE A 243 2.37 14.73 14.47
CA ILE A 243 1.94 16.09 14.76
C ILE A 243 0.59 16.05 15.49
N PRO A 244 0.49 16.60 16.72
CA PRO A 244 -0.77 16.67 17.43
C PRO A 244 -1.74 17.62 16.72
N TYR A 245 -3.01 17.23 16.63
CA TYR A 245 -4.09 18.08 16.11
C TYR A 245 -4.82 18.73 17.29
N THR A 246 -4.33 19.87 17.78
CA THR A 246 -4.92 20.50 18.97
C THR A 246 -6.08 21.43 18.65
N ASN A 247 -6.18 21.95 17.41
CA ASN A 247 -7.18 22.97 17.07
C ASN A 247 -7.96 22.77 15.74
N SER A 248 -7.47 22.02 14.75
CA SER A 248 -8.16 21.88 13.45
C SER A 248 -8.70 20.47 13.16
N ASN A 249 -10.01 20.37 12.91
CA ASN A 249 -10.62 19.15 12.35
C ASN A 249 -10.02 18.80 10.96
N THR A 250 -9.45 19.79 10.27
CA THR A 250 -8.89 19.66 8.91
C THR A 250 -7.67 18.75 8.87
N LEU A 251 -6.68 18.95 9.74
CA LEU A 251 -5.49 18.09 9.79
C LEU A 251 -5.85 16.66 10.16
N ARG A 252 -6.70 16.50 11.20
CA ARG A 252 -7.20 15.18 11.60
C ARG A 252 -7.86 14.45 10.43
N ASN A 253 -8.75 15.13 9.70
CA ASN A 253 -9.44 14.56 8.55
C ASN A 253 -8.45 14.19 7.43
N ALA A 254 -7.44 15.03 7.15
CA ALA A 254 -6.41 14.74 6.17
C ALA A 254 -5.57 13.50 6.54
N GLN A 255 -5.14 13.41 7.80
CA GLN A 255 -4.42 12.23 8.33
C GLN A 255 -5.27 10.96 8.24
N VAL A 256 -6.55 11.02 8.62
CA VAL A 256 -7.47 9.87 8.55
C VAL A 256 -7.69 9.42 7.10
N LEU A 257 -7.92 10.35 6.16
CA LEU A 257 -8.10 10.04 4.74
C LEU A 257 -6.84 9.40 4.14
N ALA A 258 -5.65 9.92 4.48
CA ALA A 258 -4.38 9.37 4.04
C ALA A 258 -4.19 7.93 4.56
N ALA A 259 -4.49 7.69 5.83
CA ALA A 259 -4.42 6.35 6.43
C ALA A 259 -5.44 5.39 5.82
N TYR A 260 -6.68 5.82 5.55
CA TYR A 260 -7.68 5.00 4.87
C TYR A 260 -7.24 4.56 3.48
N ARG A 261 -6.59 5.46 2.74
CA ARG A 261 -6.00 5.13 1.44
C ARG A 261 -4.90 4.08 1.58
N LEU A 262 -3.97 4.24 2.52
CA LEU A 262 -2.91 3.26 2.77
C LEU A 262 -3.44 1.91 3.23
N ILE A 263 -4.44 1.87 4.13
CA ILE A 263 -5.10 0.63 4.55
C ILE A 263 -5.71 -0.10 3.35
N ASN A 264 -6.31 0.62 2.40
CA ASN A 264 -6.84 0.01 1.19
C ASN A 264 -5.74 -0.59 0.30
N GLU A 265 -4.61 0.10 0.13
CA GLU A 265 -3.48 -0.39 -0.64
C GLU A 265 -2.83 -1.62 0.01
N ASP A 266 -2.61 -1.59 1.32
CA ASP A 266 -2.04 -2.71 2.08
C ASP A 266 -3.00 -3.90 2.16
N TYR A 267 -4.31 -3.66 2.25
CA TYR A 267 -5.32 -4.70 2.15
C TYR A 267 -5.26 -5.44 0.80
N LYS A 268 -5.12 -4.71 -0.31
CA LYS A 268 -4.99 -5.31 -1.66
C LYS A 268 -3.72 -6.15 -1.82
N LYS A 269 -2.65 -5.78 -1.13
CA LYS A 269 -1.36 -6.50 -1.12
C LYS A 269 -1.28 -7.62 -0.09
N ALA A 270 -2.34 -7.84 0.70
CA ALA A 270 -2.33 -8.74 1.84
C ALA A 270 -1.19 -8.43 2.84
N ASN A 271 -1.02 -7.16 3.20
CA ASN A 271 -0.02 -6.68 4.15
C ASN A 271 -0.64 -6.35 5.53
N PRO A 272 -0.71 -7.31 6.47
CA PRO A 272 -1.36 -7.10 7.75
C PRO A 272 -0.62 -6.13 8.68
N SER A 273 0.72 -6.10 8.67
CA SER A 273 1.47 -5.17 9.54
C SER A 273 1.31 -3.72 9.10
N GLY A 274 1.28 -3.44 7.80
CA GLY A 274 0.97 -2.11 7.26
C GLY A 274 -0.43 -1.65 7.70
N VAL A 275 -1.45 -2.49 7.52
CA VAL A 275 -2.80 -2.19 8.03
C VAL A 275 -2.81 -1.97 9.55
N PHE A 276 -2.08 -2.78 10.31
CA PHE A 276 -1.99 -2.64 11.77
C PHE A 276 -1.29 -1.35 12.21
N TYR A 277 -0.20 -0.98 11.55
CA TYR A 277 0.53 0.25 11.81
C TYR A 277 -0.36 1.47 11.55
N GLN A 278 -0.97 1.54 10.36
CA GLN A 278 -1.87 2.64 9.97
C GLN A 278 -3.14 2.69 10.85
N TRP A 279 -3.72 1.54 11.19
CA TRP A 279 -4.86 1.48 12.10
C TRP A 279 -4.49 1.97 13.50
N THR A 280 -3.31 1.62 14.01
CA THR A 280 -2.85 2.07 15.33
C THR A 280 -2.61 3.58 15.36
N ALA A 281 -2.26 4.18 14.21
CA ALA A 281 -2.17 5.63 14.07
C ALA A 281 -3.54 6.29 14.29
N ILE A 282 -4.57 5.81 13.59
CA ILE A 282 -5.84 6.54 13.49
C ILE A 282 -6.95 6.09 14.43
N LYS A 283 -6.84 4.92 15.07
CA LYS A 283 -7.97 4.30 15.80
C LYS A 283 -8.53 5.13 16.96
N ASN A 284 -7.74 6.05 17.49
CA ASN A 284 -8.13 6.94 18.59
C ASN A 284 -8.36 8.39 18.12
N HIS A 285 -8.42 8.64 16.79
CA HIS A 285 -8.68 9.98 16.26
C HIS A 285 -10.15 10.42 16.48
N TYR A 286 -11.07 9.46 16.62
CA TYR A 286 -12.45 9.71 16.99
C TYR A 286 -12.75 9.23 18.41
N THR A 287 -13.74 9.85 19.05
CA THR A 287 -14.20 9.50 20.40
C THR A 287 -14.77 8.09 20.49
N SER A 288 -15.39 7.61 19.41
CA SER A 288 -15.94 6.25 19.29
C SER A 288 -15.51 5.63 17.96
N LEU A 289 -15.36 4.30 17.95
CA LEU A 289 -14.95 3.58 16.74
C LEU A 289 -16.01 3.63 15.64
N ASP A 290 -17.27 3.85 16.00
CA ASP A 290 -18.42 3.90 15.08
C ASP A 290 -18.37 5.11 14.13
N LYS A 291 -17.57 6.13 14.48
CA LYS A 291 -17.32 7.30 13.62
C LYS A 291 -16.34 7.02 12.47
N HIS A 292 -15.66 5.87 12.47
CA HIS A 292 -14.85 5.45 11.33
C HIS A 292 -15.71 4.89 10.19
N ASP A 293 -15.21 4.96 8.95
CA ASP A 293 -15.88 4.36 7.80
C ASP A 293 -15.95 2.83 7.99
N SER A 294 -17.17 2.29 8.00
CA SER A 294 -17.44 0.86 8.16
C SER A 294 -16.72 -0.01 7.13
N ARG A 295 -16.46 0.50 5.92
CA ARG A 295 -15.72 -0.19 4.86
C ARG A 295 -14.25 -0.37 5.23
N ILE A 296 -13.67 0.57 5.97
CA ILE A 296 -12.30 0.48 6.47
C ILE A 296 -12.24 -0.52 7.62
N LEU A 297 -13.16 -0.43 8.59
CA LEU A 297 -13.28 -1.40 9.67
C LEU A 297 -13.43 -2.83 9.12
N TYR A 298 -14.30 -3.03 8.13
CA TYR A 298 -14.46 -4.29 7.42
C TYR A 298 -13.14 -4.83 6.85
N ARG A 299 -12.34 -3.99 6.17
CA ARG A 299 -11.05 -4.39 5.58
C ARG A 299 -10.04 -4.80 6.65
N VAL A 300 -9.96 -4.02 7.74
CA VAL A 300 -9.09 -4.27 8.89
C VAL A 300 -9.45 -5.62 9.53
N ILE A 301 -10.72 -5.80 9.91
CA ILE A 301 -11.21 -7.03 10.56
C ILE A 301 -11.03 -8.24 9.66
N LYS A 302 -11.38 -8.13 8.37
CA LYS A 302 -11.25 -9.24 7.40
C LYS A 302 -9.81 -9.70 7.24
N LEU A 303 -8.86 -8.77 7.11
CA LEU A 303 -7.45 -9.11 6.97
C LEU A 303 -6.88 -9.75 8.24
N PHE A 304 -7.18 -9.16 9.41
CA PHE A 304 -6.72 -9.68 10.70
C PHE A 304 -7.36 -11.03 11.08
N THR A 305 -8.59 -11.29 10.65
CA THR A 305 -9.27 -12.58 10.87
C THR A 305 -8.53 -13.73 10.19
N ASN A 306 -8.03 -13.49 8.98
CA ASN A 306 -7.27 -14.46 8.20
C ASN A 306 -5.87 -14.71 8.77
N GLN A 307 -5.28 -13.74 9.47
CA GLN A 307 -3.93 -13.82 10.03
C GLN A 307 -3.94 -14.12 11.53
N LYS A 308 -3.57 -15.35 11.91
CA LYS A 308 -3.61 -15.81 13.32
C LYS A 308 -2.91 -14.88 14.31
N SER A 309 -1.80 -14.25 13.90
CA SER A 309 -1.03 -13.31 14.71
C SER A 309 -1.79 -12.02 15.03
N TYR A 310 -2.75 -11.59 14.21
CA TYR A 310 -3.45 -10.31 14.37
C TYR A 310 -4.86 -10.44 14.96
N ARG A 311 -5.36 -11.66 15.19
CA ARG A 311 -6.72 -11.91 15.72
C ARG A 311 -7.03 -11.21 17.03
N PHE A 312 -6.02 -10.97 17.87
CA PHE A 312 -6.17 -10.20 19.11
C PHE A 312 -6.70 -8.77 18.84
N ARG A 313 -6.29 -8.16 17.72
CA ARG A 313 -6.75 -6.82 17.31
C ARG A 313 -8.21 -6.80 16.90
N CYS A 314 -8.71 -7.86 16.24
CA CYS A 314 -10.14 -7.99 15.98
C CYS A 314 -10.93 -8.06 17.29
N LYS A 315 -10.43 -8.81 18.28
CA LYS A 315 -11.08 -8.89 19.60
C LYS A 315 -11.13 -7.52 20.27
N GLU A 316 -10.04 -6.76 20.24
CA GLU A 316 -9.98 -5.38 20.76
C GLU A 316 -11.01 -4.46 20.09
N ILE A 317 -11.13 -4.52 18.76
CA ILE A 317 -12.12 -3.74 18.00
C ILE A 317 -13.55 -4.13 18.40
N LEU A 318 -13.85 -5.43 18.45
CA LEU A 318 -15.18 -5.92 18.80
C LEU A 318 -15.60 -5.59 20.24
N THR A 319 -14.65 -5.54 21.19
CA THR A 319 -14.95 -5.15 22.57
C THR A 319 -15.25 -3.66 22.74
N LYS A 320 -14.82 -2.82 21.79
CA LYS A 320 -14.96 -1.36 21.85
C LYS A 320 -16.08 -0.81 20.97
N LEU A 321 -16.60 -1.61 20.04
CA LEU A 321 -17.73 -1.24 19.19
C LEU A 321 -19.04 -1.51 19.90
N GLU A 322 -20.00 -0.61 19.72
CA GLU A 322 -21.34 -0.79 20.28
C GLU A 322 -22.11 -1.88 19.51
N PRO A 323 -22.83 -2.78 20.23
CA PRO A 323 -23.66 -3.81 19.60
C PRO A 323 -24.65 -3.29 18.57
N ASP A 324 -25.31 -2.18 18.88
CA ASP A 324 -26.28 -1.55 17.98
C ASP A 324 -25.66 -1.15 16.63
N PHE A 325 -24.44 -0.60 16.65
CA PHE A 325 -23.76 -0.20 15.43
C PHE A 325 -23.36 -1.39 14.56
N TYR A 326 -22.69 -2.40 15.13
CA TYR A 326 -22.14 -3.47 14.31
C TYR A 326 -23.20 -4.49 13.85
N VAL A 327 -24.25 -4.73 14.65
CA VAL A 327 -25.36 -5.65 14.30
C VAL A 327 -26.15 -5.11 13.11
N ASN A 328 -26.39 -3.80 13.08
CA ASN A 328 -27.16 -3.16 12.01
C ASN A 328 -26.32 -2.87 10.76
N ASN A 329 -25.01 -3.13 10.79
CA ASN A 329 -24.13 -2.92 9.65
C ASN A 329 -23.97 -4.18 8.78
N PRO A 330 -24.36 -4.15 7.49
CA PRO A 330 -24.35 -5.33 6.62
C PRO A 330 -22.94 -5.86 6.30
N LEU A 331 -21.89 -5.07 6.52
CA LEU A 331 -20.50 -5.49 6.31
C LEU A 331 -19.85 -6.01 7.59
N LEU A 332 -20.12 -5.38 8.73
CA LEU A 332 -19.44 -5.69 10.00
C LEU A 332 -19.99 -6.95 10.66
N LEU A 333 -21.32 -7.13 10.69
CA LEU A 333 -21.92 -8.29 11.32
C LEU A 333 -21.42 -9.62 10.71
N PRO A 334 -21.46 -9.83 9.38
CA PRO A 334 -20.90 -11.04 8.78
C PRO A 334 -19.40 -11.20 9.07
N CYS A 335 -18.66 -10.11 9.15
CA CYS A 335 -17.23 -10.15 9.49
C CYS A 335 -16.97 -10.68 10.90
N PHE A 336 -17.76 -10.29 11.89
CA PHE A 336 -17.63 -10.79 13.25
C PHE A 336 -18.09 -12.24 13.41
N VAL A 337 -19.13 -12.65 12.68
CA VAL A 337 -19.52 -14.06 12.60
C VAL A 337 -18.41 -14.90 11.97
N ILE A 338 -17.80 -14.46 10.86
CA ILE A 338 -16.65 -15.16 10.26
C ILE A 338 -15.47 -15.21 11.24
N PHE A 339 -15.26 -14.14 12.01
CA PHE A 339 -14.21 -14.11 13.02
C PHE A 339 -14.42 -15.16 14.10
N SER A 340 -15.63 -15.30 14.67
CA SER A 340 -15.94 -16.30 15.69
C SER A 340 -15.77 -17.73 15.17
N VAL A 341 -16.17 -17.99 13.91
CA VAL A 341 -15.92 -19.28 13.22
C VAL A 341 -14.43 -19.56 13.10
N LYS A 342 -13.64 -18.58 12.64
CA LYS A 342 -12.19 -18.77 12.41
C LYS A 342 -11.38 -18.90 13.70
N THR A 343 -11.85 -18.32 14.81
CA THR A 343 -11.27 -18.51 16.14
C THR A 343 -11.79 -19.76 16.85
N ASN A 344 -12.85 -20.38 16.33
CA ASN A 344 -13.60 -21.45 16.97
C ASN A 344 -14.05 -21.09 18.39
N ASP A 345 -14.51 -19.84 18.58
CA ASP A 345 -14.92 -19.30 19.89
C ASP A 345 -16.45 -19.34 20.00
N PHE A 346 -16.95 -20.41 20.63
CA PHE A 346 -18.38 -20.64 20.80
C PHE A 346 -19.05 -19.58 21.70
N LYS A 347 -18.34 -19.11 22.74
CA LYS A 347 -18.86 -18.06 23.63
C LYS A 347 -19.06 -16.76 22.86
N LEU A 348 -18.09 -16.40 22.01
CA LEU A 348 -18.21 -15.23 21.16
C LEU A 348 -19.32 -15.36 20.12
N ALA A 349 -19.46 -16.53 19.50
CA ALA A 349 -20.56 -16.80 18.57
C ALA A 349 -21.92 -16.64 19.24
N THR A 350 -22.09 -17.22 20.44
CA THR A 350 -23.34 -17.11 21.21
C THR A 350 -23.63 -15.67 21.59
N LYS A 351 -22.61 -14.90 22.00
CA LYS A 351 -22.75 -13.47 22.28
C LYS A 351 -23.24 -12.70 21.05
N ILE A 352 -22.61 -12.91 19.88
CA ILE A 352 -23.03 -12.22 18.64
C ILE A 352 -24.48 -12.59 18.28
N MET A 353 -24.88 -13.86 18.44
CA MET A 353 -26.27 -14.27 18.19
C MET A 353 -27.25 -13.63 19.18
N SER A 354 -26.89 -13.51 20.46
CA SER A 354 -27.67 -12.78 21.46
C SER A 354 -27.77 -11.27 21.14
N ASP A 355 -26.68 -10.67 20.69
CA ASP A 355 -26.63 -9.26 20.29
C ASP A 355 -27.52 -9.02 19.05
N ILE A 356 -27.56 -9.95 18.09
CA ILE A 356 -28.51 -9.90 16.95
C ILE A 356 -29.96 -9.89 17.47
N THR A 357 -30.31 -10.80 18.38
CA THR A 357 -31.69 -10.87 18.90
C THR A 357 -32.09 -9.59 19.63
N SER A 358 -31.15 -8.98 20.37
CA SER A 358 -31.42 -7.85 21.25
C SER A 358 -31.39 -6.48 20.53
N TYR A 359 -30.47 -6.28 19.59
CA TYR A 359 -30.19 -4.97 18.98
C TYR A 359 -30.53 -4.87 17.49
N ALA A 360 -30.95 -5.96 16.82
CA ALA A 360 -31.30 -5.89 15.40
C ALA A 360 -32.59 -5.07 15.18
N THR A 361 -32.47 -4.01 14.40
CA THR A 361 -33.59 -3.22 13.90
C THR A 361 -34.49 -4.05 12.97
N THR A 362 -35.73 -3.60 12.77
CA THR A 362 -36.68 -4.23 11.84
C THR A 362 -36.09 -4.37 10.44
N THR A 363 -35.39 -3.33 9.95
CA THR A 363 -34.70 -3.35 8.65
C THR A 363 -33.62 -4.42 8.59
N THR A 364 -32.81 -4.57 9.64
CA THR A 364 -31.78 -5.61 9.70
C THR A 364 -32.38 -7.01 9.68
N LYS A 365 -33.49 -7.22 10.41
CA LYS A 365 -34.20 -8.51 10.46
C LYS A 365 -34.78 -8.88 9.10
N THR A 366 -35.38 -7.93 8.38
CA THR A 366 -36.05 -8.20 7.09
C THR A 366 -35.07 -8.28 5.92
N THR A 367 -34.02 -7.45 5.90
CA THR A 367 -33.12 -7.32 4.75
C THR A 367 -31.74 -7.93 4.99
N ASN A 368 -31.00 -7.50 6.02
CA ASN A 368 -29.60 -7.89 6.22
C ASN A 368 -29.46 -9.37 6.57
N LEU A 369 -30.27 -9.89 7.51
CA LEU A 369 -30.21 -11.29 7.94
C LEU A 369 -30.64 -12.26 6.84
N ASN A 370 -31.59 -11.84 6.00
CA ASN A 370 -32.07 -12.62 4.86
C ASN A 370 -31.19 -12.47 3.61
N SER A 371 -30.16 -11.62 3.65
CA SER A 371 -29.26 -11.43 2.52
C SER A 371 -28.46 -12.70 2.23
N LYS A 372 -28.22 -12.98 0.95
CA LYS A 372 -27.44 -14.17 0.53
C LYS A 372 -26.08 -14.24 1.23
N PHE A 373 -25.41 -13.10 1.38
CA PHE A 373 -24.10 -13.02 2.03
C PHE A 373 -24.13 -13.38 3.53
N MET A 374 -25.15 -12.91 4.26
CA MET A 374 -25.32 -13.22 5.67
C MET A 374 -25.74 -14.68 5.86
N LEU A 375 -26.68 -15.18 5.06
CA LEU A 375 -27.10 -16.59 5.09
C LEU A 375 -25.92 -17.54 4.83
N SER A 376 -25.06 -17.24 3.85
CA SER A 376 -23.82 -18.00 3.64
C SER A 376 -22.86 -17.97 4.82
N THR A 377 -22.84 -16.86 5.53
CA THR A 377 -22.00 -16.68 6.72
C THR A 377 -22.54 -17.44 7.92
N LEU A 378 -23.86 -17.43 8.12
CA LEU A 378 -24.56 -18.24 9.12
C LEU A 378 -24.43 -19.73 8.83
N LEU A 379 -24.55 -20.15 7.57
CA LEU A 379 -24.32 -21.54 7.18
C LEU A 379 -22.92 -22.02 7.62
N ARG A 380 -21.89 -21.21 7.39
CA ARG A 380 -20.53 -21.49 7.87
C ARG A 380 -20.45 -21.58 9.39
N LEU A 381 -21.20 -20.74 10.10
CA LEU A 381 -21.27 -20.75 11.55
C LEU A 381 -21.84 -22.07 12.08
N HIS A 382 -23.04 -22.44 11.62
CA HIS A 382 -23.72 -23.65 12.06
C HIS A 382 -22.96 -24.93 11.65
N LEU A 383 -22.38 -24.97 10.44
CA LEU A 383 -21.52 -26.08 10.01
C LEU A 383 -20.27 -26.24 10.88
N ASN A 384 -19.64 -25.13 11.31
CA ASN A 384 -18.44 -25.19 12.14
C ASN A 384 -18.74 -25.67 13.57
N PHE A 385 -19.87 -25.23 14.14
CA PHE A 385 -20.29 -25.61 15.49
C PHE A 385 -21.20 -26.86 15.54
N LYS A 386 -21.37 -27.56 14.40
CA LYS A 386 -22.13 -28.82 14.28
C LYS A 386 -23.61 -28.71 14.70
N ASP A 387 -24.23 -27.56 14.43
CA ASP A 387 -25.65 -27.34 14.68
C ASP A 387 -26.48 -27.76 13.47
N SER A 388 -26.88 -29.04 13.44
CA SER A 388 -27.68 -29.62 12.35
C SER A 388 -29.02 -28.91 12.14
N SER A 389 -29.65 -28.44 13.23
CA SER A 389 -30.93 -27.74 13.17
C SER A 389 -30.79 -26.36 12.52
N GLY A 390 -29.76 -25.60 12.90
CA GLY A 390 -29.43 -24.32 12.30
C GLY A 390 -29.02 -24.43 10.83
N VAL A 391 -28.26 -25.48 10.46
CA VAL A 391 -27.93 -25.76 9.05
C VAL A 391 -29.18 -25.96 8.22
N GLN A 392 -30.12 -26.80 8.66
CA GLN A 392 -31.35 -27.06 7.91
C GLN A 392 -32.20 -25.80 7.76
N ASN A 393 -32.34 -25.02 8.83
CA ASN A 393 -33.09 -23.77 8.81
C ASN A 393 -32.50 -22.76 7.83
N VAL A 394 -31.17 -22.60 7.82
CA VAL A 394 -30.49 -21.69 6.89
C VAL A 394 -30.62 -22.18 5.45
N LEU A 395 -30.44 -23.48 5.19
CA LEU A 395 -30.60 -24.04 3.84
C LEU A 395 -32.02 -23.88 3.31
N ASN A 396 -33.04 -24.15 4.13
CA ASN A 396 -34.43 -23.92 3.79
C ASN A 396 -34.70 -22.45 3.46
N THR A 397 -34.10 -21.52 4.23
CA THR A 397 -34.23 -20.08 4.00
C THR A 397 -33.55 -19.64 2.71
N ILE A 398 -32.36 -20.18 2.41
CA ILE A 398 -31.66 -19.94 1.14
C ILE A 398 -32.50 -20.44 -0.03
N GLN A 399 -33.10 -21.62 0.07
CA GLN A 399 -33.93 -22.20 -0.99
C GLN A 399 -35.22 -21.40 -1.22
N LYS A 400 -35.83 -20.86 -0.16
CA LYS A 400 -37.03 -20.02 -0.25
C LYS A 400 -36.75 -18.62 -0.79
N ASN A 401 -35.65 -17.99 -0.36
CA ASN A 401 -35.42 -16.56 -0.59
C ASN A 401 -34.38 -16.25 -1.69
N THR A 402 -33.68 -17.24 -2.24
CA THR A 402 -32.62 -17.01 -3.23
C THR A 402 -32.67 -18.01 -4.39
N THR A 403 -31.98 -17.71 -5.49
CA THR A 403 -31.89 -18.56 -6.70
C THR A 403 -31.03 -19.82 -6.51
N GLY A 404 -30.88 -20.30 -5.27
CA GLY A 404 -30.03 -21.44 -4.91
C GLY A 404 -28.68 -21.09 -4.29
N LEU A 405 -27.93 -22.14 -3.94
CA LEU A 405 -26.66 -22.07 -3.22
C LEU A 405 -25.62 -21.22 -3.96
N SER A 406 -24.93 -20.35 -3.24
CA SER A 406 -23.80 -19.58 -3.76
C SER A 406 -22.52 -20.43 -3.84
N PRO A 407 -21.52 -19.99 -4.63
CA PRO A 407 -20.18 -20.58 -4.59
C PRO A 407 -19.57 -20.61 -3.18
N ALA A 408 -19.92 -19.64 -2.33
CA ALA A 408 -19.45 -19.59 -0.96
C ALA A 408 -20.12 -20.62 -0.05
N ASP A 409 -21.36 -21.01 -0.35
CA ASP A 409 -22.10 -22.07 0.37
C ASP A 409 -21.52 -23.43 0.03
N TYR A 410 -21.33 -23.71 -1.26
CA TYR A 410 -20.67 -24.94 -1.70
C TYR A 410 -19.27 -25.08 -1.11
N GLN A 411 -18.48 -24.01 -1.11
CA GLN A 411 -17.17 -24.03 -0.47
C GLN A 411 -17.26 -24.34 1.02
N ALA A 412 -18.28 -23.84 1.73
CA ALA A 412 -18.46 -24.11 3.16
C ALA A 412 -18.80 -25.57 3.43
N ILE A 413 -19.72 -26.14 2.64
CA ILE A 413 -20.11 -27.56 2.71
C ILE A 413 -18.91 -28.45 2.41
N VAL A 414 -18.20 -28.21 1.31
CA VAL A 414 -16.98 -28.93 0.93
C VAL A 414 -15.92 -28.82 2.01
N SER A 415 -15.69 -27.63 2.56
CA SER A 415 -14.72 -27.44 3.66
C SER A 415 -15.11 -28.25 4.90
N HIS A 416 -16.39 -28.32 5.24
CA HIS A 416 -16.88 -29.11 6.38
C HIS A 416 -16.66 -30.61 6.15
N LEU A 417 -16.98 -31.13 4.96
CA LEU A 417 -16.69 -32.52 4.58
C LEU A 417 -15.19 -32.84 4.69
N MET A 418 -14.30 -31.88 4.41
CA MET A 418 -12.86 -32.10 4.55
C MET A 418 -12.38 -32.08 6.01
N THR A 419 -13.18 -31.54 6.94
CA THR A 419 -12.81 -31.55 8.37
C THR A 419 -13.07 -32.88 9.07
N THR A 420 -13.98 -33.71 8.56
CA THR A 420 -14.24 -35.06 9.11
C THR A 420 -13.11 -36.04 8.81
N GLY A 421 -12.33 -35.78 7.75
CA GLY A 421 -11.13 -36.53 7.40
C GLY A 421 -11.38 -37.98 6.93
N LYS A 422 -12.63 -38.35 6.69
CA LYS A 422 -13.01 -39.69 6.21
C LYS A 422 -12.90 -39.73 4.69
N GLU A 423 -12.35 -40.82 4.15
CA GLU A 423 -12.25 -41.04 2.70
C GLU A 423 -13.57 -40.87 1.93
N PRO A 424 -14.72 -41.44 2.35
CA PRO A 424 -15.98 -41.24 1.63
C PRO A 424 -16.44 -39.78 1.61
N ASP A 425 -15.99 -38.95 2.56
CA ASP A 425 -16.34 -37.53 2.58
C ASP A 425 -15.46 -36.73 1.59
N LEU A 426 -14.22 -37.19 1.33
CA LEU A 426 -13.37 -36.66 0.25
C LEU A 426 -13.99 -36.91 -1.12
N ASP A 427 -14.40 -38.15 -1.40
CA ASP A 427 -15.00 -38.51 -2.68
C ASP A 427 -16.31 -37.74 -2.90
N LYS A 428 -17.16 -37.64 -1.88
CA LYS A 428 -18.38 -36.80 -1.92
C LYS A 428 -18.07 -35.33 -2.23
N ALA A 429 -17.03 -34.76 -1.62
CA ALA A 429 -16.67 -33.37 -1.88
C ALA A 429 -16.15 -33.15 -3.30
N ILE A 430 -15.41 -34.11 -3.85
CA ILE A 430 -14.98 -34.10 -5.24
C ILE A 430 -16.21 -34.15 -6.16
N THR A 431 -17.14 -35.08 -5.94
CA THR A 431 -18.39 -35.18 -6.70
C THR A 431 -19.22 -33.90 -6.63
N ILE A 432 -19.39 -33.31 -5.44
CA ILE A 432 -20.09 -32.03 -5.29
C ILE A 432 -19.38 -30.94 -6.09
N THR A 433 -18.05 -30.90 -6.08
CA THR A 433 -17.28 -29.86 -6.78
C THR A 433 -17.38 -30.01 -8.31
N THR A 434 -17.32 -31.24 -8.83
CA THR A 434 -17.37 -31.49 -10.28
C THR A 434 -18.78 -31.34 -10.87
N THR A 435 -19.84 -31.49 -10.05
CA THR A 435 -21.22 -31.26 -10.49
C THR A 435 -21.60 -29.78 -10.59
N ILE A 436 -20.86 -28.87 -9.92
CA ILE A 436 -21.11 -27.43 -10.00
C ILE A 436 -20.67 -26.89 -11.37
N LYS A 437 -21.55 -26.14 -12.04
CA LYS A 437 -21.28 -25.60 -13.38
C LYS A 437 -20.34 -24.38 -13.34
N GLY A 438 -19.31 -24.41 -14.18
CA GLY A 438 -18.46 -23.27 -14.52
C GLY A 438 -17.64 -22.70 -13.36
N ILE A 439 -17.40 -21.39 -13.40
CA ILE A 439 -16.49 -20.66 -12.48
C ILE A 439 -16.92 -20.79 -11.00
N SER A 440 -18.20 -21.06 -10.74
CA SER A 440 -18.76 -21.26 -9.41
C SER A 440 -18.15 -22.45 -8.66
N ALA A 441 -17.56 -23.42 -9.35
CA ALA A 441 -16.92 -24.59 -8.74
C ALA A 441 -15.52 -24.27 -8.15
N LEU A 442 -14.83 -23.24 -8.68
CA LEU A 442 -13.44 -22.97 -8.36
C LEU A 442 -13.17 -22.71 -6.86
N PRO A 443 -14.02 -21.98 -6.11
CA PRO A 443 -13.80 -21.80 -4.66
C PRO A 443 -13.83 -23.11 -3.86
N SER A 444 -14.64 -24.08 -4.27
CA SER A 444 -14.68 -25.42 -3.67
C SER A 444 -13.45 -26.23 -4.05
N ALA A 445 -13.00 -26.13 -5.31
CA ALA A 445 -11.74 -26.74 -5.75
C ALA A 445 -10.54 -26.24 -4.93
N VAL A 446 -10.46 -24.93 -4.64
CA VAL A 446 -9.43 -24.36 -3.73
C VAL A 446 -9.44 -25.06 -2.37
N ALA A 447 -10.62 -25.31 -1.79
CA ALA A 447 -10.74 -25.90 -0.46
C ALA A 447 -10.20 -27.35 -0.44
N ILE A 448 -10.51 -28.13 -1.49
CA ILE A 448 -9.98 -29.49 -1.69
C ILE A 448 -8.46 -29.45 -1.86
N ILE A 449 -7.95 -28.61 -2.78
CA ILE A 449 -6.51 -28.47 -3.03
C ILE A 449 -5.76 -28.12 -1.74
N ASN A 450 -6.27 -27.16 -0.96
CA ASN A 450 -5.64 -26.74 0.28
C ASN A 450 -5.63 -27.83 1.37
N HIS A 451 -6.66 -28.70 1.40
CA HIS A 451 -6.70 -29.84 2.31
C HIS A 451 -5.73 -30.94 1.87
N VAL A 452 -5.79 -31.34 0.60
CA VAL A 452 -5.00 -32.43 0.02
C VAL A 452 -3.51 -32.08 0.02
N ALA A 453 -3.14 -30.85 -0.37
CA ALA A 453 -1.76 -30.37 -0.34
C ALA A 453 -1.22 -30.11 1.08
N SER A 454 -2.04 -30.31 2.12
CA SER A 454 -1.58 -30.15 3.49
C SER A 454 -0.55 -31.23 3.84
N ALA A 455 0.43 -30.84 4.66
CA ALA A 455 1.53 -31.72 5.07
C ALA A 455 1.07 -33.04 5.69
N HIS A 456 -0.01 -33.02 6.45
CA HIS A 456 -0.57 -34.19 7.13
C HIS A 456 -1.18 -35.17 6.12
N PHE A 457 -1.97 -34.66 5.18
CA PHE A 457 -2.63 -35.50 4.18
C PHE A 457 -1.63 -36.12 3.20
N MET A 458 -0.68 -35.31 2.70
CA MET A 458 0.37 -35.79 1.78
C MET A 458 1.28 -36.88 2.38
N GLN A 459 1.48 -36.87 3.70
CA GLN A 459 2.30 -37.89 4.38
C GLN A 459 1.58 -39.23 4.51
N ASN A 460 0.25 -39.20 4.73
CA ASN A 460 -0.53 -40.41 4.95
C ASN A 460 -1.08 -41.03 3.65
N HIS A 461 -1.25 -40.22 2.59
CA HIS A 461 -1.94 -40.64 1.37
C HIS A 461 -1.25 -40.13 0.08
N SER A 462 0.08 -40.21 0.00
CA SER A 462 0.87 -39.55 -1.05
C SER A 462 0.39 -39.80 -2.49
N THR A 463 0.21 -41.07 -2.90
CA THR A 463 -0.21 -41.42 -4.26
C THR A 463 -1.62 -40.92 -4.61
N LYS A 464 -2.60 -41.15 -3.74
CA LYS A 464 -3.99 -40.68 -3.89
C LYS A 464 -4.08 -39.15 -3.84
N ALA A 465 -3.22 -38.49 -3.07
CA ALA A 465 -3.18 -37.04 -2.99
C ALA A 465 -2.75 -36.41 -4.33
N TYR A 466 -1.68 -36.94 -4.95
CA TYR A 466 -1.22 -36.47 -6.27
C TYR A 466 -2.25 -36.69 -7.37
N SER A 467 -2.92 -37.84 -7.42
CA SER A 467 -3.98 -38.12 -8.41
C SER A 467 -5.23 -37.25 -8.20
N THR A 468 -5.59 -36.97 -6.94
CA THR A 468 -6.70 -36.06 -6.60
C THR A 468 -6.38 -34.63 -7.03
N LEU A 469 -5.14 -34.17 -6.77
CA LEU A 469 -4.68 -32.85 -7.21
C LEU A 469 -4.71 -32.74 -8.72
N GLU A 470 -4.18 -33.72 -9.45
CA GLU A 470 -4.21 -33.76 -10.91
C GLU A 470 -5.64 -33.63 -11.45
N THR A 471 -6.57 -34.43 -10.90
CA THR A 471 -7.98 -34.43 -11.32
C THR A 471 -8.63 -33.07 -11.12
N ILE A 472 -8.48 -32.47 -9.93
CA ILE A 472 -9.11 -31.19 -9.60
C ILE A 472 -8.45 -30.02 -10.35
N LEU A 473 -7.14 -30.05 -10.55
CA LEU A 473 -6.40 -28.99 -11.26
C LEU A 473 -6.70 -29.03 -12.76
N ARG A 474 -6.78 -30.22 -13.38
CA ARG A 474 -7.26 -30.36 -14.77
C ARG A 474 -8.68 -29.87 -14.93
N PHE A 475 -9.58 -30.21 -14.00
CA PHE A 475 -10.95 -29.70 -14.01
C PHE A 475 -10.98 -28.16 -13.92
N ALA A 476 -10.18 -27.56 -13.05
CA ALA A 476 -10.11 -26.12 -12.91
C ALA A 476 -9.50 -25.40 -14.12
N ASP A 477 -8.46 -25.96 -14.72
CA ASP A 477 -7.82 -25.44 -15.94
C ASP A 477 -8.80 -25.47 -17.12
N ASN A 478 -9.57 -26.55 -17.27
CA ASN A 478 -10.62 -26.64 -18.30
C ASN A 478 -11.67 -25.53 -18.18
N ILE A 479 -11.97 -25.07 -16.96
CA ILE A 479 -12.91 -23.97 -16.69
C ILE A 479 -12.27 -22.59 -16.93
N ASP A 480 -10.99 -22.42 -16.59
CA ASP A 480 -10.27 -21.13 -16.66
C ASP A 480 -8.89 -21.26 -17.32
N LYS A 481 -8.84 -21.64 -18.59
CA LYS A 481 -7.60 -21.86 -19.37
C LYS A 481 -6.63 -20.67 -19.44
N LYS A 482 -7.11 -19.46 -19.16
CA LYS A 482 -6.29 -18.23 -19.18
C LYS A 482 -5.77 -17.85 -17.79
N HIS A 483 -6.07 -18.67 -16.79
CA HIS A 483 -5.71 -18.49 -15.39
C HIS A 483 -6.09 -17.11 -14.83
N ARG A 484 -7.25 -16.55 -15.20
CA ARG A 484 -7.66 -15.20 -14.77
C ARG A 484 -8.21 -15.19 -13.34
N ASN A 485 -8.71 -16.31 -12.85
CA ASN A 485 -9.33 -16.41 -11.54
C ASN A 485 -8.29 -16.30 -10.40
N LYS A 486 -8.77 -15.95 -9.20
CA LYS A 486 -7.97 -15.90 -7.95
C LYS A 486 -7.54 -17.28 -7.46
N LEU A 487 -8.19 -18.36 -7.91
CA LEU A 487 -7.77 -19.74 -7.66
C LEU A 487 -6.26 -19.90 -7.85
N TRP A 488 -5.72 -19.43 -8.98
CA TRP A 488 -4.31 -19.59 -9.35
C TRP A 488 -3.36 -18.80 -8.45
N ASP A 489 -3.78 -17.63 -7.95
CA ASP A 489 -3.01 -16.86 -6.96
C ASP A 489 -2.88 -17.63 -5.64
N ILE A 490 -3.97 -18.30 -5.24
CA ILE A 490 -4.05 -19.13 -4.03
C ILE A 490 -3.26 -20.43 -4.23
N LEU A 491 -3.37 -21.07 -5.39
CA LEU A 491 -2.64 -22.28 -5.76
C LEU A 491 -1.13 -22.05 -5.64
N ALA A 492 -0.62 -20.96 -6.21
CA ALA A 492 0.79 -20.58 -6.09
C ALA A 492 1.24 -20.47 -4.62
N SER A 493 0.38 -19.89 -3.76
CA SER A 493 0.67 -19.77 -2.32
C SER A 493 0.63 -21.12 -1.59
N ILE A 494 -0.31 -22.00 -1.95
CA ILE A 494 -0.44 -23.36 -1.40
C ILE A 494 0.77 -24.21 -1.79
N PHE A 495 1.15 -24.19 -3.07
CA PHE A 495 2.29 -24.96 -3.58
C PHE A 495 3.61 -24.54 -2.94
N VAL A 496 3.87 -23.23 -2.82
CA VAL A 496 5.04 -22.72 -2.08
C VAL A 496 5.01 -23.22 -0.63
N ASN A 497 3.86 -23.15 0.03
CA ASN A 497 3.72 -23.60 1.41
C ASN A 497 3.92 -25.11 1.58
N SER A 498 3.48 -25.95 0.63
CA SER A 498 3.68 -27.41 0.68
C SER A 498 5.14 -27.83 0.57
N LEU A 499 5.99 -26.98 -0.04
CA LEU A 499 7.44 -27.19 -0.11
C LEU A 499 8.19 -26.78 1.17
N THR A 500 7.54 -26.10 2.11
CA THR A 500 8.20 -25.65 3.36
C THR A 500 8.15 -26.67 4.49
N SER A 501 9.16 -26.64 5.36
CA SER A 501 9.34 -27.53 6.50
C SER A 501 9.11 -26.84 7.85
N TYR A 502 9.25 -25.50 7.91
CA TYR A 502 9.15 -24.72 9.15
C TYR A 502 7.84 -24.97 9.93
N GLY A 503 6.70 -25.10 9.23
CA GLY A 503 5.42 -25.33 9.88
C GLY A 503 5.33 -26.64 10.68
N LYS A 504 6.16 -27.64 10.35
CA LYS A 504 6.15 -28.98 10.96
C LYS A 504 7.05 -29.08 12.21
N PHE A 505 8.15 -28.34 12.22
CA PHE A 505 9.20 -28.43 13.25
C PHE A 505 9.35 -27.16 14.09
N GLY A 506 8.75 -26.04 13.68
CA GLY A 506 8.94 -24.73 14.31
C GLY A 506 8.20 -24.51 15.65
N LYS A 507 7.51 -25.52 16.19
CA LYS A 507 6.76 -25.40 17.47
C LYS A 507 7.06 -26.48 18.51
N ASN A 508 7.49 -27.67 18.08
CA ASN A 508 7.85 -28.77 18.98
C ASN A 508 9.32 -29.07 18.71
N GLN A 509 10.19 -28.70 19.65
CA GLN A 509 11.61 -29.02 19.64
C GLN A 509 11.77 -30.54 19.69
N LYS A 510 11.82 -31.21 18.53
CA LYS A 510 12.45 -32.52 18.43
C LYS A 510 13.95 -32.26 18.30
N GLU A 511 14.66 -32.31 19.42
CA GLU A 511 16.12 -32.27 19.41
C GLU A 511 16.65 -33.59 18.82
N GLY A 512 17.62 -33.51 17.90
CA GLY A 512 18.24 -34.69 17.26
C GLY A 512 18.45 -34.59 15.74
N ILE A 513 18.82 -35.72 15.14
CA ILE A 513 19.18 -35.89 13.71
C ILE A 513 18.05 -35.40 12.77
N ILE A 514 16.80 -35.68 13.12
CA ILE A 514 15.61 -35.32 12.32
C ILE A 514 15.51 -33.79 12.10
N LEU A 515 15.88 -32.97 13.09
CA LEU A 515 15.86 -31.51 12.94
C LEU A 515 16.97 -31.03 12.01
N GLN A 516 18.15 -31.66 12.06
CA GLN A 516 19.26 -31.32 11.18
C GLN A 516 18.92 -31.69 9.72
N GLU A 517 18.37 -32.87 9.48
CA GLU A 517 17.88 -33.29 8.16
C GLU A 517 16.80 -32.34 7.63
N ALA A 518 15.82 -31.98 8.47
CA ALA A 518 14.80 -31.01 8.12
C ALA A 518 15.38 -29.64 7.77
N LYS A 519 16.40 -29.17 8.50
CA LYS A 519 17.11 -27.92 8.18
C LYS A 519 17.90 -28.02 6.87
N GLN A 520 18.55 -29.15 6.59
CA GLN A 520 19.26 -29.35 5.31
C GLN A 520 18.29 -29.39 4.13
N LYS A 521 17.14 -30.07 4.29
CA LYS A 521 16.06 -30.05 3.30
C LYS A 521 15.53 -28.62 3.11
N ALA A 522 15.29 -27.89 4.19
CA ALA A 522 14.86 -26.49 4.15
C ALA A 522 15.86 -25.60 3.40
N LYS A 523 17.17 -25.81 3.54
CA LYS A 523 18.21 -25.09 2.76
C LYS A 523 18.02 -25.30 1.26
N LYS A 524 17.90 -26.56 0.81
CA LYS A 524 17.68 -26.90 -0.60
C LYS A 524 16.35 -26.33 -1.11
N ASN A 525 15.28 -26.47 -0.32
CA ASN A 525 13.96 -25.98 -0.67
C ASN A 525 13.93 -24.46 -0.81
N THR A 526 14.63 -23.72 0.06
CA THR A 526 14.65 -22.25 0.00
C THR A 526 15.32 -21.74 -1.29
N GLU A 527 16.40 -22.38 -1.74
CA GLU A 527 17.03 -22.07 -3.04
C GLU A 527 16.08 -22.33 -4.20
N PHE A 528 15.42 -23.49 -4.20
CA PHE A 528 14.45 -23.84 -5.22
C PHE A 528 13.27 -22.87 -5.25
N LEU A 529 12.74 -22.49 -4.08
CA LEU A 529 11.67 -21.51 -3.96
C LEU A 529 12.08 -20.12 -4.48
N ARG A 530 13.34 -19.70 -4.24
CA ARG A 530 13.88 -18.47 -4.84
C ARG A 530 13.93 -18.57 -6.36
N PHE A 531 14.43 -19.69 -6.89
CA PHE A 531 14.46 -19.93 -8.33
C PHE A 531 13.05 -19.85 -8.94
N LEU A 532 12.07 -20.55 -8.36
CA LEU A 532 10.68 -20.52 -8.83
C LEU A 532 10.10 -19.11 -8.84
N TYR A 533 10.31 -18.35 -7.76
CA TYR A 533 9.83 -16.98 -7.67
C TYR A 533 10.45 -16.09 -8.75
N LEU A 534 11.77 -16.15 -8.94
CA LEU A 534 12.48 -15.37 -9.96
C LEU A 534 12.09 -15.77 -11.39
N ASN A 535 11.99 -17.07 -11.67
CA ASN A 535 11.55 -17.59 -12.97
C ASN A 535 10.13 -17.12 -13.31
N SER A 536 9.25 -17.09 -12.31
CA SER A 536 7.85 -16.70 -12.47
C SER A 536 7.65 -15.18 -12.60
N LEU A 537 8.58 -14.37 -12.11
CA LEU A 537 8.45 -12.90 -12.12
C LEU A 537 8.47 -12.30 -13.53
N THR A 538 9.12 -12.95 -14.49
CA THR A 538 9.28 -12.48 -15.86
C THR A 538 8.19 -12.99 -16.80
N LYS A 539 7.32 -13.87 -16.31
CA LYS A 539 6.29 -14.57 -17.09
C LYS A 539 4.94 -13.90 -16.98
N MET A 540 4.14 -14.07 -18.02
CA MET A 540 2.77 -13.56 -18.08
C MET A 540 1.82 -14.47 -17.28
N GLU A 541 0.74 -13.91 -16.74
CA GLU A 541 -0.17 -14.65 -15.85
C GLU A 541 -0.76 -15.94 -16.46
N HIS A 542 -1.00 -15.93 -17.78
CA HIS A 542 -1.56 -17.08 -18.52
C HIS A 542 -0.52 -18.14 -18.90
N GLU A 543 0.76 -17.89 -18.63
CA GLU A 543 1.85 -18.87 -18.81
C GLU A 543 2.08 -19.70 -17.53
N SER A 544 1.28 -19.48 -16.49
CA SER A 544 1.41 -20.22 -15.23
C SER A 544 1.07 -21.69 -15.42
N THR A 545 1.80 -22.56 -14.71
CA THR A 545 1.60 -24.00 -14.74
C THR A 545 0.31 -24.37 -14.01
N ALA A 546 -0.58 -25.12 -14.67
CA ALA A 546 -1.85 -25.53 -14.09
C ALA A 546 -1.67 -26.56 -12.95
N ASP A 547 -0.77 -27.53 -13.12
CA ASP A 547 -0.48 -28.55 -12.11
C ASP A 547 1.00 -28.56 -11.71
N PRO A 548 1.43 -27.69 -10.78
CA PRO A 548 2.81 -27.65 -10.32
C PRO A 548 3.20 -28.86 -9.45
N PHE A 549 2.25 -29.67 -8.98
CA PHE A 549 2.53 -30.80 -8.09
C PHE A 549 3.01 -32.04 -8.84
N ASN A 550 2.55 -32.23 -10.08
CA ASN A 550 2.84 -33.42 -10.90
C ASN A 550 3.78 -33.14 -12.09
N MET A 551 4.48 -32.00 -12.10
CA MET A 551 5.46 -31.71 -13.15
C MET A 551 6.69 -32.62 -13.08
N THR A 552 7.07 -33.19 -14.22
CA THR A 552 8.26 -34.05 -14.38
C THR A 552 9.56 -33.26 -14.23
N SER A 553 9.57 -32.00 -14.65
CA SER A 553 10.70 -31.08 -14.54
C SER A 553 10.34 -29.91 -13.62
N PRO A 554 10.84 -29.90 -12.37
CA PRO A 554 10.57 -28.82 -11.42
C PRO A 554 11.07 -27.45 -11.87
N LYS A 555 11.98 -27.39 -12.85
CA LYS A 555 12.54 -26.15 -13.40
C LYS A 555 11.56 -25.39 -14.29
N ASP A 556 10.58 -26.10 -14.86
CA ASP A 556 9.61 -25.53 -15.81
C ASP A 556 8.35 -25.00 -15.13
N ILE A 557 8.28 -25.10 -13.80
CA ILE A 557 7.15 -24.59 -13.02
C ILE A 557 7.15 -23.05 -13.04
N ILE A 558 6.02 -22.50 -13.49
CA ILE A 558 5.73 -21.06 -13.50
C ILE A 558 4.54 -20.80 -12.59
N LEU A 559 4.75 -20.00 -11.55
CA LEU A 559 3.72 -19.62 -10.59
C LEU A 559 3.03 -18.33 -11.04
N LYS A 560 1.70 -18.23 -10.86
CA LYS A 560 1.00 -16.95 -11.07
C LYS A 560 1.33 -15.98 -9.93
N LEU A 561 2.16 -14.97 -10.22
CA LEU A 561 2.55 -13.95 -9.25
C LEU A 561 1.79 -12.63 -9.47
N THR A 562 0.87 -12.29 -8.58
CA THR A 562 0.11 -11.02 -8.60
C THR A 562 0.43 -10.15 -7.40
N LYS A 563 -0.07 -8.90 -7.41
CA LYS A 563 0.07 -7.99 -6.25
C LYS A 563 -0.52 -8.57 -4.96
N SER A 564 -1.45 -9.52 -5.06
CA SER A 564 -2.18 -10.07 -3.92
C SER A 564 -1.46 -11.21 -3.19
N ASN A 565 -0.59 -11.97 -3.88
CA ASN A 565 0.07 -13.15 -3.32
C ASN A 565 1.60 -13.03 -3.21
N LYS A 566 2.27 -12.09 -3.90
CA LYS A 566 3.73 -11.90 -3.82
C LYS A 566 4.23 -11.79 -2.37
N LEU A 567 3.62 -10.92 -1.56
CA LEU A 567 4.00 -10.78 -0.14
C LEU A 567 3.73 -12.04 0.69
N VAL A 568 2.67 -12.79 0.37
CA VAL A 568 2.35 -14.05 1.06
C VAL A 568 3.44 -15.10 0.78
N ILE A 569 3.83 -15.24 -0.49
CA ILE A 569 4.88 -16.16 -0.94
C ILE A 569 6.22 -15.77 -0.32
N LEU A 570 6.62 -14.49 -0.41
CA LEU A 570 7.89 -14.00 0.15
C LEU A 570 7.98 -14.22 1.66
N ARG A 571 6.90 -13.99 2.42
CA ARG A 571 6.87 -14.29 3.87
C ARG A 571 7.06 -15.78 4.16
N THR A 572 6.49 -16.64 3.34
CA THR A 572 6.63 -18.09 3.49
C THR A 572 8.06 -18.54 3.21
N ILE A 573 8.68 -18.04 2.13
CA ILE A 573 10.10 -18.30 1.82
C ILE A 573 11.00 -17.77 2.94
N ALA A 574 10.75 -16.55 3.43
CA ALA A 574 11.54 -15.94 4.50
C ALA A 574 11.50 -16.74 5.81
N LYS A 575 10.35 -17.34 6.16
CA LYS A 575 10.24 -18.24 7.32
C LYS A 575 11.07 -19.50 7.14
N GLU A 576 11.02 -20.11 5.96
CA GLU A 576 11.83 -21.30 5.65
C GLU A 576 13.32 -20.97 5.67
N ALA A 577 13.73 -19.83 5.09
CA ALA A 577 15.10 -19.34 5.10
C ALA A 577 15.63 -19.15 6.53
N ARG A 578 14.82 -18.51 7.40
CA ARG A 578 15.13 -18.33 8.82
C ARG A 578 15.27 -19.67 9.53
N PHE A 579 14.36 -20.62 9.29
CA PHE A 579 14.43 -21.97 9.86
C PHE A 579 15.70 -22.73 9.43
N ALA A 580 16.10 -22.55 8.17
CA ALA A 580 17.28 -23.14 7.56
C ALA A 580 18.60 -22.42 7.92
N ASN A 581 18.55 -21.31 8.67
CA ASN A 581 19.67 -20.41 8.94
C ASN A 581 20.34 -19.84 7.66
N ARG A 582 19.57 -19.61 6.59
CA ARG A 582 20.03 -18.97 5.34
C ARG A 582 19.77 -17.46 5.37
N ILE A 583 20.66 -16.73 6.05
CA ILE A 583 20.55 -15.28 6.25
C ILE A 583 20.55 -14.52 4.92
N ASP A 584 21.35 -14.97 3.96
CA ASP A 584 21.44 -14.39 2.62
C ASP A 584 20.09 -14.41 1.88
N LEU A 585 19.38 -15.56 1.90
CA LEU A 585 18.07 -15.70 1.28
C LEU A 585 16.98 -14.95 2.05
N LEU A 586 17.10 -14.86 3.37
CA LEU A 586 16.22 -14.03 4.19
C LEU A 586 16.36 -12.55 3.83
N ARG A 587 17.59 -12.03 3.71
CA ARG A 587 17.87 -10.65 3.27
C ARG A 587 17.34 -10.38 1.86
N TRP A 588 17.50 -11.34 0.95
CA TRP A 588 16.90 -11.26 -0.39
C TRP A 588 15.37 -11.14 -0.32
N CYS A 589 14.69 -11.98 0.47
CA CYS A 589 13.23 -11.89 0.65
C CYS A 589 12.80 -10.53 1.20
N ILE A 590 13.54 -9.98 2.16
CA ILE A 590 13.27 -8.67 2.75
C ILE A 590 13.40 -7.56 1.71
N SER A 591 14.46 -7.57 0.90
CA SER A 591 14.63 -6.62 -0.20
C SER A 591 13.47 -6.68 -1.19
N GLU A 592 13.02 -7.89 -1.56
CA GLU A 592 11.86 -8.08 -2.45
C GLU A 592 10.53 -7.62 -1.80
N MET A 593 10.34 -7.81 -0.49
CA MET A 593 9.18 -7.29 0.24
C MET A 593 9.18 -5.75 0.26
N ILE A 594 10.35 -5.11 0.43
CA ILE A 594 10.51 -3.66 0.34
C ILE A 594 10.12 -3.19 -1.07
N LYS A 595 10.62 -3.83 -2.13
CA LYS A 595 10.22 -3.51 -3.52
C LYS A 595 8.71 -3.66 -3.75
N CYS A 596 8.05 -4.58 -3.03
CA CYS A 596 6.59 -4.74 -3.06
C CYS A 596 5.81 -3.66 -2.26
N GLY A 597 6.49 -2.77 -1.55
CA GLY A 597 5.90 -1.63 -0.83
C GLY A 597 5.73 -1.82 0.67
N MET A 598 6.45 -2.76 1.27
CA MET A 598 6.46 -3.01 2.73
C MET A 598 7.76 -2.41 3.32
N PRO A 599 7.73 -1.22 3.96
CA PRO A 599 8.92 -0.63 4.57
C PRO A 599 9.47 -1.51 5.69
N MET A 600 10.76 -1.33 6.00
CA MET A 600 11.48 -2.12 7.01
C MET A 600 10.77 -2.16 8.37
N LYS A 601 10.23 -1.03 8.84
CA LYS A 601 9.45 -0.96 10.10
C LYS A 601 8.24 -1.90 10.09
N GLU A 602 7.54 -2.03 8.96
CA GLU A 602 6.41 -2.95 8.83
C GLU A 602 6.84 -4.40 8.81
N ILE A 603 8.00 -4.71 8.20
CA ILE A 603 8.58 -6.05 8.19
C ILE A 603 8.96 -6.46 9.63
N GLU A 604 9.65 -5.57 10.34
CA GLU A 604 9.99 -5.76 11.75
C GLU A 604 8.76 -5.98 12.61
N LEU A 605 7.72 -5.14 12.43
CA LEU A 605 6.46 -5.28 13.14
C LEU A 605 5.78 -6.63 12.87
N ASP A 606 5.78 -7.08 11.62
CA ASP A 606 5.13 -8.35 11.23
C ASP A 606 5.80 -9.54 11.93
N TRP A 607 7.13 -9.61 11.89
CA TRP A 607 7.90 -10.66 12.55
C TRP A 607 7.72 -10.64 14.06
N ASN A 608 7.79 -9.47 14.68
CA ASN A 608 7.60 -9.33 16.13
C ASN A 608 6.19 -9.76 16.55
N THR A 609 5.15 -9.35 15.81
CA THR A 609 3.76 -9.77 16.08
C THR A 609 3.58 -11.28 15.91
N MET A 610 4.31 -11.89 14.97
CA MET A 610 4.25 -13.32 14.69
C MET A 610 5.02 -14.20 15.68
N GLU A 611 6.13 -13.74 16.26
CA GLU A 611 6.96 -14.55 17.16
C GLU A 611 6.80 -14.19 18.64
N LYS A 612 6.53 -12.93 18.98
CA LYS A 612 6.48 -12.45 20.37
C LYS A 612 5.04 -12.25 20.82
N HIS A 613 4.62 -13.01 21.83
CA HIS A 613 3.27 -12.90 22.37
C HIS A 613 3.07 -11.56 23.11
N GLN A 614 4.13 -10.99 23.68
CA GLN A 614 4.11 -9.69 24.36
C GLN A 614 3.72 -8.57 23.39
N VAL A 615 4.36 -8.50 22.22
CA VAL A 615 4.01 -7.54 21.15
C VAL A 615 2.61 -7.82 20.60
N ARG A 616 2.24 -9.10 20.47
CA ARG A 616 0.94 -9.51 19.94
C ARG A 616 -0.25 -9.09 20.81
N ARG A 617 -0.12 -9.23 22.13
CA ARG A 617 -1.23 -9.09 23.10
C ARG A 617 -1.29 -7.73 23.79
N TYR A 618 -0.29 -6.86 23.57
CA TYR A 618 -0.28 -5.53 24.17
C TYR A 618 -1.26 -4.59 23.46
N ALA A 619 -2.11 -3.86 24.18
CA ALA A 619 -3.02 -2.86 23.60
C ALA A 619 -2.30 -1.52 23.40
N PHE A 620 -2.07 -1.12 22.15
CA PHE A 620 -1.34 0.11 21.84
C PHE A 620 -2.26 1.33 21.77
N THR A 621 -1.83 2.48 22.26
CA THR A 621 -2.59 3.74 22.16
C THR A 621 -2.19 4.58 20.96
N ASN A 622 -0.92 4.51 20.54
CA ASN A 622 -0.36 5.26 19.42
C ASN A 622 0.85 4.53 18.81
N ILE A 623 1.38 5.07 17.69
CA ILE A 623 2.58 4.52 17.02
C ILE A 623 3.82 4.56 17.93
N LYS A 624 4.02 5.62 18.73
CA LYS A 624 5.19 5.74 19.63
C LYS A 624 5.24 4.61 20.66
N CYS A 625 4.09 4.27 21.25
CA CYS A 625 3.93 3.15 22.16
C CYS A 625 4.19 1.80 21.47
N LEU A 626 3.72 1.65 20.22
CA LEU A 626 4.00 0.48 19.40
C LEU A 626 5.50 0.29 19.16
N SER A 627 6.19 1.35 18.71
CA SER A 627 7.64 1.32 18.47
C SER A 627 8.42 0.98 19.75
N LYS A 628 8.12 1.66 20.87
CA LYS A 628 8.78 1.41 22.16
C LYS A 628 8.59 -0.04 22.64
N ASN A 629 7.42 -0.63 22.41
CA ASN A 629 7.17 -2.02 22.80
C ASN A 629 7.93 -3.01 21.91
N VAL A 630 8.03 -2.72 20.61
CA VAL A 630 8.87 -3.50 19.69
C VAL A 630 10.34 -3.40 20.11
N ASP A 631 10.83 -2.22 20.49
CA ASP A 631 12.20 -2.06 20.97
C ASP A 631 12.46 -2.82 22.30
N ASN A 632 11.52 -2.76 23.24
CA ASN A 632 11.67 -3.38 24.57
C ASN A 632 11.49 -4.91 24.58
N HIS A 633 10.52 -5.42 23.81
CA HIS A 633 10.07 -6.82 23.89
C HIS A 633 10.21 -7.58 22.57
N GLY A 634 10.71 -6.91 21.52
CA GLY A 634 10.91 -7.51 20.22
C GLY A 634 11.99 -8.58 20.18
N ILE A 635 12.20 -9.12 19.00
CA ILE A 635 13.26 -10.07 18.71
C ILE A 635 14.60 -9.32 18.80
N LYS A 636 15.37 -9.62 19.84
CA LYS A 636 16.77 -9.16 19.97
C LYS A 636 17.54 -9.52 18.69
N ASN A 637 18.36 -8.61 18.20
CA ASN A 637 19.19 -8.78 17.01
C ASN A 637 18.43 -8.94 15.67
N PHE A 638 17.15 -8.56 15.58
CA PHE A 638 16.45 -8.54 14.28
C PHE A 638 17.19 -7.67 13.25
N LYS A 639 17.76 -6.53 13.69
CA LYS A 639 18.62 -5.67 12.88
C LYS A 639 19.91 -6.37 12.41
N ASN A 640 20.54 -7.23 13.23
CA ASN A 640 21.77 -7.96 12.85
C ASN A 640 21.51 -9.12 11.89
N VAL A 641 20.26 -9.59 11.79
CA VAL A 641 19.86 -10.58 10.79
C VAL A 641 19.68 -9.92 9.41
N ILE A 642 19.48 -8.60 9.38
CA ILE A 642 19.04 -7.86 8.17
C ILE A 642 20.13 -6.92 7.63
N ASN A 643 20.86 -6.24 8.53
CA ASN A 643 22.17 -5.64 8.25
C ASN A 643 23.21 -6.74 8.19
#